data_AF-A0A174DMQ1-F1
#
_entry.id   AF-A0A174DMQ1-F1
#
_cell.length_a   1.000
_cell.length_b   1.000
_cell.length_c   1.000
_cell.angle_alpha   90.00
_cell.angle_beta   90.00
_cell.angle_gamma   90.00
#
_symmetry.space_group_name_H-M   'P 1'
#
loop_
_entity.id
_entity.type
_entity.pdbx_description
1 polymer ?
#
loop_
_entity_poly.entity_id
_entity_poly.type
_entity_poly.pdbx_seq_one_letter_code
_entity_poly.pdbx_strand_id
1 'polypeptide(L)'
;MKNNHNLLMKMKNLEKFSGAIKRCVAIAMASMLFATTGFSLDTHPVKAQEVSSSADKIEIPEISKDAFKKYKKISGIGANTILGADFTYYQQCLEWGKSYKNYMSQSVDNIFDYVKSQGINTISLKVAVNPTGENAYLSLENAIKTLKAVKASNTNLKTNLVLLYSDEITYAGTQNLPADWEKAEKEEQSVTRVESAKTYTRETIAKLKQAKVLPDIVTIGNEVNWNFLGITDGEGWEGWKAMGDISALLKKEGVKNAVSIAAQPDAASVKYIVQKLGYASVDYDYIGVNVYPDNNTNSYIKSLKNEVESCAPDKQLIVSNVEYERVNEANTANVYTQADSIYNLLEATIDEKNAGGLIYNEAAYVGSWKSFFDDEGDAQVSMAIFAYAQGNETDTSRDPYKYGDDTGLKQQKVTIKKVKNMSDSTIRGIDISSYTALKKAGVKYYDNEGKEASLLKVLSDNGVNYIRIRIWNDPYNEKGETYGGGSNDVKAGLEIAKEAAKYNIKVLLGFHYSDFWADPAVQLLPKAWEKDRNNQEKMCSNVYEFTKETLEQFKDAGADIGMVQVGNEISQGMMGIMHRTKANVWQEEEKSVLIDSYLNAGARAVRECVPDALVAIHLDTLNLSIYKDAMNAWERDKVDYDVLGSSSYAFWAGKNMLGNVRKAGNYVASRGKLFAVLETSWLNSQKDADGTVNMVNNTKDAVYKVGPQGQADMLSDLYDAILSNDNGLGAFYWEGAWIPVKAGWVNWKYNKEMANEFGTGWATENAGGYYPKSKLYYNGNPVWGGDSWDNQTLFDDKGYPLDSLRFYKDAVSSNEKYSRVVIALCDKENNVLEYRVVKVVSGKSMTYTLPEIKGYTKEKDTIKILGTNDKISKVSVVYNKDIKKQTITVKKASYTIPYGTKFNLKNKVKAVGSLTFTSNNTNIVSVEKQGKKLVVKKPGKVKIKITAGATADYKQTSRIVTIYAVPKKQTIKKVSTAKRKVKVNIKKDVKATGYQIVAAKNSRFSKGKKVLTKKGTRQVTYTITKLNSRKIYYVKARAYKTIGNKKYFGPWSKVKKIRVK
;
A
#
# COMPACT_ATOMS: atom_id res chain seq x y z
N MET A 1 -41.02 -19.50 18.61
CA MET A 1 -42.17 -18.57 18.45
C MET A 1 -42.31 -18.30 16.95
N LYS A 2 -43.24 -18.95 16.26
CA LYS A 2 -44.60 -18.48 15.88
C LYS A 2 -44.62 -17.45 14.73
N ASN A 3 -45.23 -17.90 13.62
CA ASN A 3 -45.88 -17.19 12.51
C ASN A 3 -45.07 -16.48 11.42
N ASN A 4 -45.17 -17.04 10.19
CA ASN A 4 -45.80 -16.43 9.00
C ASN A 4 -45.66 -17.41 7.81
N HIS A 5 -46.44 -18.50 7.68
CA HIS A 5 -47.89 -18.57 7.51
C HIS A 5 -48.51 -17.72 6.38
N ASN A 6 -47.75 -17.42 5.32
CA ASN A 6 -48.30 -16.80 4.10
C ASN A 6 -47.77 -17.36 2.75
N LEU A 7 -46.98 -18.44 2.76
CA LEU A 7 -46.46 -19.06 1.52
C LEU A 7 -47.38 -20.13 0.90
N LEU A 8 -48.23 -20.79 1.70
CA LEU A 8 -48.99 -21.97 1.25
C LEU A 8 -50.29 -21.69 0.47
N MET A 9 -50.81 -20.46 0.44
CA MET A 9 -52.10 -20.18 -0.23
C MET A 9 -51.98 -19.92 -1.75
N LYS A 10 -50.79 -19.84 -2.34
CA LYS A 10 -50.62 -19.54 -3.78
C LYS A 10 -50.31 -20.74 -4.68
N MET A 11 -50.18 -21.97 -4.15
CA MET A 11 -49.85 -23.16 -4.95
C MET A 11 -51.06 -23.89 -5.58
N LYS A 12 -52.28 -23.32 -5.54
CA LYS A 12 -53.53 -24.09 -5.77
C LYS A 12 -54.22 -23.92 -7.14
N ASN A 13 -53.55 -23.40 -8.17
CA ASN A 13 -54.10 -23.23 -9.54
C ASN A 13 -53.09 -23.59 -10.64
N LEU A 14 -52.77 -24.88 -10.83
CA LEU A 14 -51.88 -25.36 -11.89
C LEU A 14 -52.39 -26.58 -12.70
N GLU A 15 -53.67 -26.93 -12.59
CA GLU A 15 -54.27 -28.09 -13.31
C GLU A 15 -54.85 -27.76 -14.71
N LYS A 16 -54.38 -26.70 -15.37
CA LYS A 16 -54.75 -26.38 -16.76
C LYS A 16 -53.55 -25.85 -17.54
N PHE A 17 -52.77 -26.73 -18.18
CA PHE A 17 -52.08 -26.53 -19.48
C PHE A 17 -51.41 -27.85 -19.94
N SER A 18 -51.12 -27.96 -21.24
CA SER A 18 -50.82 -29.23 -21.93
C SER A 18 -49.32 -29.57 -22.07
N GLY A 19 -49.04 -30.75 -22.65
CA GLY A 19 -47.80 -31.52 -22.48
C GLY A 19 -46.47 -30.89 -22.93
N ALA A 20 -46.47 -29.80 -23.70
CA ALA A 20 -45.22 -29.15 -24.14
C ALA A 20 -44.39 -28.58 -22.96
N ILE A 21 -45.07 -28.12 -21.91
CA ILE A 21 -44.41 -27.49 -20.74
C ILE A 21 -43.68 -28.51 -19.86
N LYS A 22 -44.03 -29.81 -19.92
CA LYS A 22 -43.37 -30.86 -19.11
C LYS A 22 -41.91 -31.10 -19.49
N ARG A 23 -41.47 -30.82 -20.73
CA ARG A 23 -40.06 -30.97 -21.13
C ARG A 23 -39.20 -29.77 -20.68
N CYS A 24 -39.73 -28.55 -20.71
CA CYS A 24 -39.01 -27.37 -20.21
C CYS A 24 -38.75 -27.44 -18.69
N VAL A 25 -39.65 -28.03 -17.91
CA VAL A 25 -39.45 -28.25 -16.47
C VAL A 25 -38.37 -29.32 -16.17
N ALA A 26 -38.15 -30.29 -17.06
CA ALA A 26 -37.07 -31.26 -16.91
C ALA A 26 -35.69 -30.63 -17.15
N ILE A 27 -35.57 -29.75 -18.15
CA ILE A 27 -34.33 -29.01 -18.43
C ILE A 27 -34.06 -27.98 -17.32
N ALA A 28 -35.09 -27.29 -16.82
CA ALA A 28 -34.95 -26.37 -15.69
C ALA A 28 -34.52 -27.04 -14.36
N MET A 29 -34.73 -28.35 -14.20
CA MET A 29 -34.17 -29.11 -13.07
C MET A 29 -32.76 -29.65 -13.32
N ALA A 30 -32.25 -29.61 -14.55
CA ALA A 30 -30.81 -29.74 -14.83
C ALA A 30 -30.06 -28.42 -14.59
N SER A 31 -30.68 -27.26 -14.87
CA SER A 31 -30.10 -25.92 -14.62
C SER A 31 -30.47 -25.27 -13.27
N MET A 32 -31.21 -25.96 -12.39
CA MET A 32 -31.06 -25.79 -10.93
C MET A 32 -30.17 -26.84 -10.27
N LEU A 33 -29.54 -27.71 -11.08
CA LEU A 33 -28.22 -28.28 -10.79
C LEU A 33 -27.07 -27.44 -11.41
N PHE A 34 -27.36 -26.52 -12.35
CA PHE A 34 -26.41 -25.57 -12.95
C PHE A 34 -27.07 -24.24 -13.39
N ALA A 35 -27.12 -23.27 -12.46
CA ALA A 35 -27.29 -21.82 -12.66
C ALA A 35 -28.47 -21.22 -13.50
N THR A 36 -29.27 -20.37 -12.80
CA THR A 36 -29.91 -19.10 -13.30
C THR A 36 -31.09 -19.22 -14.31
N THR A 37 -31.95 -18.23 -14.62
CA THR A 37 -31.86 -16.75 -14.82
C THR A 37 -33.20 -16.01 -14.55
N GLY A 38 -33.20 -14.75 -14.05
CA GLY A 38 -33.47 -13.53 -14.87
C GLY A 38 -34.80 -12.81 -14.46
N PHE A 39 -35.22 -11.63 -14.97
CA PHE A 39 -34.52 -10.49 -15.61
C PHE A 39 -35.47 -9.25 -15.79
N SER A 40 -35.13 -8.03 -15.30
CA SER A 40 -35.57 -6.69 -15.82
C SER A 40 -34.97 -5.55 -14.96
N LEU A 41 -33.92 -4.85 -15.37
CA LEU A 41 -33.88 -3.65 -16.24
C LEU A 41 -34.46 -2.36 -15.62
N ASP A 42 -33.55 -1.44 -15.27
CA ASP A 42 -33.66 -0.03 -15.66
C ASP A 42 -32.25 0.61 -15.75
N THR A 43 -32.00 1.41 -16.78
CA THR A 43 -30.64 1.89 -17.14
C THR A 43 -30.51 3.40 -17.08
N HIS A 44 -29.47 3.92 -16.42
CA HIS A 44 -28.98 5.29 -16.62
C HIS A 44 -27.47 5.30 -16.89
N PRO A 45 -26.99 6.04 -17.91
CA PRO A 45 -25.58 6.03 -18.30
C PRO A 45 -24.77 6.99 -17.44
N VAL A 46 -23.62 6.54 -16.95
CA VAL A 46 -22.56 7.44 -16.47
C VAL A 46 -21.35 7.21 -17.35
N LYS A 47 -20.94 8.25 -18.07
CA LYS A 47 -19.86 8.22 -19.07
C LYS A 47 -18.61 7.56 -18.50
N ALA A 48 -18.07 6.59 -19.23
CA ALA A 48 -16.67 6.24 -19.11
C ALA A 48 -15.84 7.51 -19.37
N GLN A 49 -15.06 7.91 -18.38
CA GLN A 49 -14.17 9.06 -18.50
C GLN A 49 -12.93 8.61 -19.27
N GLU A 50 -12.60 9.28 -20.38
CA GLU A 50 -11.38 9.01 -21.14
C GLU A 50 -10.18 9.10 -20.19
N VAL A 51 -9.55 7.95 -19.94
CA VAL A 51 -8.28 7.89 -19.20
C VAL A 51 -7.18 8.26 -20.19
N SER A 52 -6.49 9.36 -19.89
CA SER A 52 -5.48 9.96 -20.76
C SER A 52 -4.39 8.98 -21.18
N SER A 53 -4.07 8.98 -22.47
CA SER A 53 -3.04 8.18 -23.10
C SER A 53 -1.61 8.56 -22.64
N SER A 54 -1.06 7.82 -21.68
CA SER A 54 0.38 7.80 -21.38
C SER A 54 0.78 6.58 -20.54
N ALA A 55 1.92 5.97 -20.87
CA ALA A 55 2.56 4.80 -20.22
C ALA A 55 1.81 3.47 -20.39
N ASP A 56 2.41 2.34 -20.79
CA ASP A 56 3.79 2.07 -21.23
C ASP A 56 3.77 1.08 -22.41
N LYS A 57 4.81 1.10 -23.27
CA LYS A 57 5.06 -0.03 -24.18
C LYS A 57 5.57 -1.20 -23.34
N ILE A 58 4.74 -2.21 -23.15
CA ILE A 58 5.18 -3.52 -22.66
C ILE A 58 6.18 -4.05 -23.68
N GLU A 59 7.45 -4.13 -23.29
CA GLU A 59 8.49 -4.69 -24.15
C GLU A 59 8.31 -6.21 -24.21
N ILE A 60 8.30 -6.74 -25.42
CA ILE A 60 7.76 -8.06 -25.71
C ILE A 60 8.76 -9.16 -25.27
N PRO A 61 8.33 -10.18 -24.52
CA PRO A 61 9.20 -11.27 -24.06
C PRO A 61 9.53 -12.26 -25.19
N GLU A 62 10.80 -12.60 -25.31
CA GLU A 62 11.37 -13.36 -26.43
C GLU A 62 10.87 -14.83 -26.51
N ILE A 63 10.54 -15.44 -25.36
CA ILE A 63 10.34 -16.91 -25.26
C ILE A 63 8.99 -17.45 -25.79
N SER A 64 7.95 -16.62 -25.96
CA SER A 64 6.69 -17.09 -26.59
C SER A 64 6.84 -17.24 -28.11
N LYS A 65 7.73 -16.44 -28.72
CA LYS A 65 8.08 -16.49 -30.15
C LYS A 65 8.82 -17.77 -30.50
N ASP A 66 9.69 -18.23 -29.60
CA ASP A 66 10.48 -19.45 -29.79
C ASP A 66 9.63 -20.73 -29.85
N ALA A 67 8.49 -20.77 -29.15
CA ALA A 67 7.62 -21.94 -29.11
C ALA A 67 7.08 -22.37 -30.50
N PHE A 68 6.96 -21.43 -31.45
CA PHE A 68 6.53 -21.70 -32.82
C PHE A 68 7.70 -21.93 -33.80
N LYS A 69 8.95 -21.64 -33.43
CA LYS A 69 10.13 -21.88 -34.30
C LYS A 69 10.40 -23.36 -34.59
N LYS A 70 9.72 -24.29 -33.90
CA LYS A 70 9.78 -25.73 -34.20
C LYS A 70 9.09 -26.11 -35.52
N TYR A 71 8.10 -25.33 -35.96
CA TYR A 71 7.32 -25.60 -37.16
C TYR A 71 8.12 -25.21 -38.40
N LYS A 72 8.00 -26.01 -39.47
CA LYS A 72 8.69 -25.77 -40.74
C LYS A 72 7.68 -25.32 -41.80
N LYS A 73 8.19 -24.75 -42.88
CA LYS A 73 7.38 -24.55 -44.08
C LYS A 73 6.93 -25.92 -44.62
N ILE A 74 5.63 -26.10 -44.80
CA ILE A 74 5.05 -27.28 -45.44
C ILE A 74 5.21 -27.14 -46.95
N SER A 75 5.82 -28.13 -47.60
CA SER A 75 5.97 -28.17 -49.06
C SER A 75 4.61 -28.31 -49.74
N GLY A 76 4.44 -27.63 -50.88
CA GLY A 76 3.16 -27.59 -51.60
C GLY A 76 2.24 -26.42 -51.25
N ILE A 77 2.46 -25.71 -50.13
CA ILE A 77 1.68 -24.50 -49.83
C ILE A 77 2.01 -23.37 -50.84
N GLY A 78 0.97 -22.88 -51.51
CA GLY A 78 1.06 -21.81 -52.50
C GLY A 78 -0.21 -20.98 -52.63
N ALA A 79 -0.28 -20.10 -53.62
CA ALA A 79 -1.38 -19.14 -53.79
C ALA A 79 -2.78 -19.80 -53.96
N ASN A 80 -2.84 -21.03 -54.46
CA ASN A 80 -4.09 -21.78 -54.61
C ASN A 80 -4.56 -22.48 -53.33
N THR A 81 -3.67 -22.67 -52.34
CA THR A 81 -3.99 -23.37 -51.10
C THR A 81 -5.12 -22.70 -50.31
N ILE A 82 -5.99 -23.49 -49.68
CA ILE A 82 -7.00 -23.01 -48.73
C ILE A 82 -6.43 -23.15 -47.31
N LEU A 83 -6.12 -22.02 -46.71
CA LEU A 83 -5.80 -21.86 -45.29
C LEU A 83 -6.98 -21.08 -44.70
N GLY A 84 -8.04 -21.82 -44.38
CA GLY A 84 -9.38 -21.30 -44.19
C GLY A 84 -9.82 -21.19 -42.73
N ALA A 85 -10.71 -20.25 -42.45
CA ALA A 85 -11.38 -20.10 -41.16
C ALA A 85 -12.87 -19.77 -41.36
N ASP A 86 -13.75 -20.41 -40.58
CA ASP A 86 -15.20 -20.18 -40.61
C ASP A 86 -15.59 -18.98 -39.74
N PHE A 87 -16.22 -17.99 -40.36
CA PHE A 87 -16.67 -16.73 -39.75
C PHE A 87 -18.20 -16.61 -39.74
N THR A 88 -18.93 -17.72 -39.80
CA THR A 88 -20.41 -17.70 -39.85
C THR A 88 -21.01 -17.01 -38.63
N TYR A 89 -20.43 -17.23 -37.44
CA TYR A 89 -20.82 -16.55 -36.19
C TYR A 89 -20.40 -15.08 -36.07
N TYR A 90 -19.66 -14.51 -37.04
CA TYR A 90 -19.05 -13.18 -36.90
C TYR A 90 -20.07 -12.06 -36.62
N GLN A 91 -21.17 -11.98 -37.41
CA GLN A 91 -22.22 -10.98 -37.15
C GLN A 91 -22.89 -11.19 -35.78
N GLN A 92 -23.14 -12.45 -35.42
CA GLN A 92 -23.77 -12.78 -34.14
C GLN A 92 -22.91 -12.35 -32.95
N CYS A 93 -21.59 -12.48 -33.06
CA CYS A 93 -20.64 -12.02 -32.05
C CYS A 93 -20.60 -10.49 -31.96
N LEU A 94 -20.69 -9.78 -33.08
CA LEU A 94 -20.82 -8.31 -33.08
C LEU A 94 -22.14 -7.85 -32.44
N GLU A 95 -23.25 -8.54 -32.70
CA GLU A 95 -24.55 -8.29 -32.06
C GLU A 95 -24.52 -8.55 -30.55
N TRP A 96 -23.74 -9.55 -30.09
CA TRP A 96 -23.44 -9.78 -28.67
C TRP A 96 -22.42 -8.78 -28.09
N GLY A 97 -22.03 -7.74 -28.83
CA GLY A 97 -21.13 -6.69 -28.38
C GLY A 97 -19.67 -7.11 -28.20
N LYS A 98 -19.23 -8.21 -28.85
CA LYS A 98 -17.85 -8.70 -28.73
C LYS A 98 -16.86 -7.82 -29.50
N SER A 99 -15.80 -7.41 -28.81
CA SER A 99 -14.62 -6.77 -29.41
C SER A 99 -13.52 -7.81 -29.65
N TYR A 100 -13.02 -7.92 -30.87
CA TYR A 100 -11.85 -8.77 -31.17
C TYR A 100 -10.55 -8.07 -30.79
N LYS A 101 -9.58 -8.83 -30.29
CA LYS A 101 -8.27 -8.35 -29.87
C LYS A 101 -7.15 -9.28 -30.34
N ASN A 102 -5.94 -8.75 -30.40
CA ASN A 102 -4.73 -9.52 -30.68
C ASN A 102 -4.31 -10.37 -29.46
N TYR A 103 -3.24 -11.14 -29.62
CA TYR A 103 -2.65 -11.98 -28.58
C TYR A 103 -2.28 -11.21 -27.30
N MET A 104 -1.88 -9.94 -27.40
CA MET A 104 -1.58 -9.03 -26.28
C MET A 104 -2.84 -8.40 -25.65
N SER A 105 -4.03 -8.95 -25.91
CA SER A 105 -5.33 -8.44 -25.44
C SER A 105 -5.66 -7.01 -25.88
N GLN A 106 -5.01 -6.50 -26.94
CA GLN A 106 -5.25 -5.16 -27.51
C GLN A 106 -6.27 -5.24 -28.64
N SER A 107 -7.26 -4.34 -28.63
CA SER A 107 -8.30 -4.29 -29.68
C SER A 107 -7.70 -4.23 -31.09
N VAL A 108 -8.28 -5.00 -32.02
CA VAL A 108 -7.93 -4.91 -33.45
C VAL A 108 -9.00 -4.13 -34.20
N ASP A 109 -8.58 -3.08 -34.93
CA ASP A 109 -9.50 -2.22 -35.68
C ASP A 109 -10.23 -2.98 -36.80
N ASN A 110 -9.58 -4.00 -37.36
CA ASN A 110 -10.10 -4.84 -38.44
C ASN A 110 -9.64 -6.28 -38.25
N ILE A 111 -10.60 -7.17 -37.95
CA ILE A 111 -10.32 -8.58 -37.68
C ILE A 111 -9.80 -9.34 -38.91
N PHE A 112 -10.21 -8.92 -40.12
CA PHE A 112 -9.81 -9.58 -41.36
C PHE A 112 -8.34 -9.30 -41.68
N ASP A 113 -7.87 -8.07 -41.44
CA ASP A 113 -6.44 -7.72 -41.54
C ASP A 113 -5.63 -8.56 -40.54
N TYR A 114 -6.14 -8.70 -39.32
CA TYR A 114 -5.48 -9.46 -38.27
C TYR A 114 -5.38 -10.95 -38.63
N VAL A 115 -6.48 -11.65 -38.96
CA VAL A 115 -6.38 -13.09 -39.32
C VAL A 115 -5.56 -13.31 -40.59
N LYS A 116 -5.59 -12.38 -41.56
CA LYS A 116 -4.72 -12.40 -42.74
C LYS A 116 -3.24 -12.33 -42.35
N SER A 117 -2.88 -11.50 -41.38
CA SER A 117 -1.51 -11.42 -40.85
C SER A 117 -1.05 -12.71 -40.15
N GLN A 118 -1.98 -13.50 -39.61
CA GLN A 118 -1.71 -14.82 -39.02
C GLN A 118 -1.68 -15.96 -40.07
N GLY A 119 -1.76 -15.64 -41.36
CA GLY A 119 -1.59 -16.58 -42.47
C GLY A 119 -2.89 -17.20 -43.00
N ILE A 120 -4.05 -16.90 -42.41
CA ILE A 120 -5.35 -17.26 -42.99
C ILE A 120 -5.48 -16.56 -44.36
N ASN A 121 -5.89 -17.31 -45.37
CA ASN A 121 -6.03 -16.80 -46.74
C ASN A 121 -7.46 -16.91 -47.29
N THR A 122 -8.34 -17.64 -46.60
CA THR A 122 -9.73 -17.89 -47.02
C THR A 122 -10.69 -17.73 -45.83
N ILE A 123 -11.82 -17.05 -46.03
CA ILE A 123 -12.90 -16.96 -45.04
C ILE A 123 -14.08 -17.81 -45.54
N SER A 124 -14.57 -18.72 -44.70
CA SER A 124 -15.73 -19.57 -45.00
C SER A 124 -16.97 -19.10 -44.24
N LEU A 125 -18.14 -19.20 -44.88
CA LEU A 125 -19.44 -18.84 -44.30
C LEU A 125 -20.48 -19.89 -44.69
N LYS A 126 -21.30 -20.34 -43.74
CA LYS A 126 -22.41 -21.28 -43.95
C LYS A 126 -23.74 -20.54 -44.05
N VAL A 127 -24.60 -20.92 -45.02
CA VAL A 127 -25.89 -20.26 -45.26
C VAL A 127 -27.02 -21.28 -45.39
N ALA A 128 -28.00 -21.13 -44.52
CA ALA A 128 -29.27 -21.85 -44.52
C ALA A 128 -30.33 -21.13 -45.38
N VAL A 129 -31.40 -21.84 -45.72
CA VAL A 129 -32.48 -21.35 -46.59
C VAL A 129 -33.37 -20.35 -45.85
N ASN A 130 -34.09 -20.80 -44.81
CA ASN A 130 -34.91 -19.94 -43.95
C ASN A 130 -34.54 -20.09 -42.46
N PRO A 131 -33.30 -19.76 -42.04
CA PRO A 131 -32.87 -19.91 -40.66
C PRO A 131 -33.66 -19.01 -39.71
N THR A 132 -34.15 -19.60 -38.61
CA THR A 132 -34.88 -18.90 -37.54
C THR A 132 -34.39 -19.34 -36.16
N GLY A 133 -34.75 -18.58 -35.13
CA GLY A 133 -34.35 -18.88 -33.75
C GLY A 133 -32.83 -18.93 -33.58
N GLU A 134 -32.34 -20.01 -32.95
CA GLU A 134 -30.90 -20.22 -32.70
C GLU A 134 -30.07 -20.37 -33.98
N ASN A 135 -30.70 -20.68 -35.12
CA ASN A 135 -30.02 -20.80 -36.42
C ASN A 135 -29.86 -19.45 -37.16
N ALA A 136 -30.41 -18.33 -36.66
CA ALA A 136 -30.45 -17.05 -37.38
C ALA A 136 -29.08 -16.49 -37.82
N TYR A 137 -27.99 -16.91 -37.17
CA TYR A 137 -26.61 -16.59 -37.58
C TYR A 137 -26.26 -17.12 -38.98
N LEU A 138 -26.90 -18.21 -39.43
CA LEU A 138 -26.77 -18.82 -40.77
C LEU A 138 -27.50 -18.04 -41.89
N SER A 139 -28.05 -16.85 -41.61
CA SER A 139 -28.82 -16.10 -42.61
C SER A 139 -27.94 -15.53 -43.74
N LEU A 140 -28.50 -15.52 -44.96
CA LEU A 140 -27.85 -14.89 -46.12
C LEU A 140 -27.58 -13.38 -45.89
N GLU A 141 -28.41 -12.70 -45.09
CA GLU A 141 -28.15 -11.31 -44.71
C GLU A 141 -26.85 -11.18 -43.90
N ASN A 142 -26.64 -12.04 -42.90
CA ASN A 142 -25.43 -12.05 -42.10
C ASN A 142 -24.19 -12.44 -42.93
N ALA A 143 -24.32 -13.41 -43.84
CA ALA A 143 -23.26 -13.72 -44.79
C ALA A 143 -22.92 -12.50 -45.69
N ILE A 144 -23.92 -11.79 -46.23
CA ILE A 144 -23.72 -10.57 -47.02
C ILE A 144 -23.05 -9.46 -46.20
N LYS A 145 -23.42 -9.26 -44.93
CA LYS A 145 -22.75 -8.30 -44.02
C LYS A 145 -21.28 -8.68 -43.83
N THR A 146 -20.98 -9.96 -43.57
CA THR A 146 -19.61 -10.44 -43.38
C THR A 146 -18.78 -10.31 -44.65
N LEU A 147 -19.29 -10.73 -45.81
CA LEU A 147 -18.58 -10.58 -47.10
C LEU A 147 -18.34 -9.11 -47.48
N LYS A 148 -19.25 -8.20 -47.11
CA LYS A 148 -19.01 -6.75 -47.25
C LYS A 148 -17.88 -6.27 -46.35
N ALA A 149 -17.79 -6.75 -45.11
CA ALA A 149 -16.70 -6.42 -44.20
C ALA A 149 -15.35 -6.99 -44.67
N VAL A 150 -15.32 -8.26 -45.12
CA VAL A 150 -14.15 -8.87 -45.77
C VAL A 150 -13.72 -8.04 -46.98
N LYS A 151 -14.65 -7.63 -47.85
CA LYS A 151 -14.32 -6.80 -49.01
C LYS A 151 -13.80 -5.41 -48.62
N ALA A 152 -14.40 -4.78 -47.62
CA ALA A 152 -13.99 -3.46 -47.13
C ALA A 152 -12.59 -3.46 -46.48
N SER A 153 -12.12 -4.61 -45.99
CA SER A 153 -10.77 -4.77 -45.42
C SER A 153 -9.64 -4.59 -46.45
N ASN A 154 -9.90 -4.82 -47.75
CA ASN A 154 -8.90 -4.84 -48.82
C ASN A 154 -7.76 -5.87 -48.64
N THR A 155 -7.94 -6.87 -47.79
CA THR A 155 -6.94 -7.93 -47.47
C THR A 155 -6.66 -8.93 -48.59
N ASN A 156 -7.49 -8.96 -49.63
CA ASN A 156 -7.52 -10.02 -50.64
C ASN A 156 -7.59 -11.42 -50.00
N LEU A 157 -8.41 -11.57 -48.95
CA LEU A 157 -8.88 -12.88 -48.48
C LEU A 157 -9.84 -13.47 -49.52
N LYS A 158 -9.63 -14.75 -49.86
CA LYS A 158 -10.62 -15.52 -50.62
C LYS A 158 -11.85 -15.75 -49.75
N THR A 159 -12.98 -16.05 -50.38
CA THR A 159 -14.26 -16.28 -49.73
C THR A 159 -14.90 -17.57 -50.21
N ASN A 160 -15.31 -18.42 -49.27
CA ASN A 160 -16.08 -19.64 -49.51
C ASN A 160 -17.47 -19.48 -48.91
N LEU A 161 -18.51 -19.84 -49.68
CA LEU A 161 -19.90 -19.84 -49.21
C LEU A 161 -20.48 -21.25 -49.29
N VAL A 162 -20.79 -21.84 -48.15
CA VAL A 162 -21.39 -23.17 -48.02
C VAL A 162 -22.90 -23.03 -48.03
N LEU A 163 -23.56 -23.58 -49.05
CA LEU A 163 -25.02 -23.60 -49.16
C LEU A 163 -25.55 -24.90 -48.54
N LEU A 164 -26.30 -24.80 -47.45
CA LEU A 164 -26.72 -25.97 -46.66
C LEU A 164 -27.89 -26.75 -47.27
N TYR A 165 -28.74 -26.08 -48.07
CA TYR A 165 -30.00 -26.65 -48.60
C TYR A 165 -30.92 -27.21 -47.49
N SER A 166 -30.91 -26.51 -46.35
CA SER A 166 -31.68 -26.79 -45.13
C SER A 166 -31.97 -25.45 -44.43
N ASP A 167 -32.95 -25.41 -43.52
CA ASP A 167 -33.21 -24.25 -42.64
C ASP A 167 -32.24 -24.20 -41.43
N GLU A 168 -31.46 -25.24 -41.22
CA GLU A 168 -30.50 -25.40 -40.11
C GLU A 168 -29.17 -26.00 -40.57
N ILE A 169 -28.21 -26.13 -39.65
CA ILE A 169 -26.92 -26.79 -39.91
C ILE A 169 -27.11 -28.29 -40.17
N THR A 170 -26.50 -28.82 -41.23
CA THR A 170 -26.59 -30.24 -41.62
C THR A 170 -25.36 -31.02 -41.16
N TYR A 171 -25.55 -32.30 -40.81
CA TYR A 171 -24.49 -33.20 -40.33
C TYR A 171 -24.51 -34.52 -41.10
N ALA A 172 -23.48 -35.34 -40.89
CA ALA A 172 -23.33 -36.64 -41.55
C ALA A 172 -24.59 -37.53 -41.41
N GLY A 173 -25.33 -37.69 -42.51
CA GLY A 173 -26.54 -38.52 -42.55
C GLY A 173 -27.86 -37.80 -42.19
N THR A 174 -27.81 -36.52 -41.79
CA THR A 174 -29.00 -35.68 -41.55
C THR A 174 -29.07 -34.53 -42.57
N GLN A 175 -30.10 -34.57 -43.41
CA GLN A 175 -30.39 -33.53 -44.40
C GLN A 175 -31.88 -33.19 -44.32
N ASN A 176 -32.25 -32.36 -43.34
CA ASN A 176 -33.62 -31.87 -43.19
C ASN A 176 -33.89 -30.84 -44.30
N LEU A 177 -34.92 -31.05 -45.11
CA LEU A 177 -35.32 -30.07 -46.11
C LEU A 177 -35.97 -28.84 -45.46
N PRO A 178 -35.89 -27.65 -46.09
CA PRO A 178 -36.66 -26.49 -45.67
C PRO A 178 -38.15 -26.80 -45.59
N ALA A 179 -38.81 -26.34 -44.53
CA ALA A 179 -40.22 -26.67 -44.26
C ALA A 179 -41.14 -26.24 -45.41
N ASP A 180 -40.86 -25.09 -46.02
CA ASP A 180 -41.60 -24.57 -47.17
C ASP A 180 -41.36 -25.41 -48.45
N TRP A 181 -40.20 -26.04 -48.61
CA TRP A 181 -39.93 -26.91 -49.77
C TRP A 181 -40.65 -28.24 -49.63
N GLU A 182 -40.67 -28.83 -48.42
CA GLU A 182 -41.46 -30.02 -48.14
C GLU A 182 -42.96 -29.77 -48.33
N LYS A 183 -43.44 -28.57 -48.00
CA LYS A 183 -44.83 -28.18 -48.20
C LYS A 183 -45.14 -28.00 -49.68
N ALA A 184 -44.31 -27.24 -50.42
CA ALA A 184 -44.49 -27.01 -51.85
C ALA A 184 -44.51 -28.32 -52.64
N GLU A 185 -43.62 -29.26 -52.36
CA GLU A 185 -43.57 -30.57 -53.05
C GLU A 185 -44.79 -31.46 -52.76
N LYS A 186 -45.49 -31.25 -51.63
CA LYS A 186 -46.73 -31.96 -51.26
C LYS A 186 -47.99 -31.29 -51.85
N GLU A 187 -48.00 -29.97 -51.98
CA GLU A 187 -49.18 -29.18 -52.40
C GLU A 187 -49.17 -28.81 -53.90
N GLU A 188 -47.99 -28.67 -54.52
CA GLU A 188 -47.81 -28.28 -55.93
C GLU A 188 -46.96 -29.33 -56.69
N GLN A 189 -47.62 -30.26 -57.38
CA GLN A 189 -46.95 -31.36 -58.12
C GLN A 189 -45.93 -30.92 -59.19
N SER A 190 -45.93 -29.63 -59.59
CA SER A 190 -44.95 -29.04 -60.51
C SER A 190 -43.67 -28.54 -59.83
N VAL A 191 -43.61 -28.47 -58.49
CA VAL A 191 -42.46 -27.98 -57.73
C VAL A 191 -41.76 -29.14 -57.04
N THR A 192 -40.57 -29.49 -57.50
CA THR A 192 -39.72 -30.50 -56.84
C THR A 192 -38.69 -29.83 -55.94
N ARG A 193 -38.24 -30.53 -54.90
CA ARG A 193 -37.11 -30.09 -54.04
C ARG A 193 -35.84 -29.76 -54.83
N VAL A 194 -35.64 -30.38 -55.98
CA VAL A 194 -34.51 -30.11 -56.89
C VAL A 194 -34.65 -28.74 -57.55
N GLU A 195 -35.84 -28.37 -58.04
CA GLU A 195 -36.08 -27.03 -58.56
C GLU A 195 -36.10 -25.96 -57.46
N SER A 196 -36.54 -26.28 -56.25
CA SER A 196 -36.40 -25.39 -55.08
C SER A 196 -34.93 -25.12 -54.76
N ALA A 197 -34.07 -26.15 -54.73
CA ALA A 197 -32.63 -26.01 -54.53
C ALA A 197 -31.94 -25.20 -55.65
N LYS A 198 -32.31 -25.42 -56.92
CA LYS A 198 -31.82 -24.64 -58.07
C LYS A 198 -32.28 -23.19 -58.00
N THR A 199 -33.51 -22.93 -57.54
CA THR A 199 -34.07 -21.58 -57.37
C THR A 199 -33.39 -20.83 -56.23
N TYR A 200 -33.24 -21.45 -55.06
CA TYR A 200 -32.48 -20.91 -53.93
C TYR A 200 -31.03 -20.58 -54.30
N THR A 201 -30.36 -21.45 -55.06
CA THR A 201 -29.00 -21.19 -55.57
C THR A 201 -28.98 -19.94 -56.46
N ARG A 202 -29.88 -19.87 -57.47
CA ARG A 202 -29.99 -18.73 -58.39
C ARG A 202 -30.26 -17.42 -57.64
N GLU A 203 -31.21 -17.41 -56.71
CA GLU A 203 -31.54 -16.23 -55.92
C GLU A 203 -30.42 -15.78 -54.98
N THR A 204 -29.76 -16.73 -54.32
CA THR A 204 -28.64 -16.44 -53.41
C THR A 204 -27.50 -15.78 -54.17
N ILE A 205 -27.13 -16.33 -55.33
CA ILE A 205 -26.11 -15.73 -56.21
C ILE A 205 -26.56 -14.35 -56.74
N ALA A 206 -27.82 -14.19 -57.14
CA ALA A 206 -28.35 -12.89 -57.58
C ALA A 206 -28.27 -11.82 -56.47
N LYS A 207 -28.65 -12.17 -55.22
CA LYS A 207 -28.55 -11.30 -54.04
C LYS A 207 -27.08 -10.93 -53.72
N LEU A 208 -26.15 -11.89 -53.82
CA LEU A 208 -24.70 -11.66 -53.64
C LEU A 208 -24.11 -10.76 -54.73
N LYS A 209 -24.50 -10.94 -56.00
CA LYS A 209 -24.11 -10.07 -57.13
C LYS A 209 -24.67 -8.66 -56.97
N GLN A 210 -25.94 -8.52 -56.58
CA GLN A 210 -26.56 -7.22 -56.27
C GLN A 210 -25.82 -6.49 -55.14
N ALA A 211 -25.42 -7.23 -54.09
CA ALA A 211 -24.62 -6.71 -52.99
C ALA A 211 -23.13 -6.51 -53.33
N LYS A 212 -22.68 -6.85 -54.54
CA LYS A 212 -21.30 -6.78 -55.06
C LYS A 212 -20.29 -7.60 -54.24
N VAL A 213 -20.73 -8.72 -53.68
CA VAL A 213 -19.94 -9.62 -52.81
C VAL A 213 -20.13 -11.09 -53.20
N LEU A 214 -20.04 -11.38 -54.50
CA LEU A 214 -19.99 -12.75 -54.99
C LEU A 214 -18.72 -13.44 -54.43
N PRO A 215 -18.82 -14.64 -53.83
CA PRO A 215 -17.67 -15.34 -53.26
C PRO A 215 -16.80 -15.99 -54.34
N ASP A 216 -15.55 -16.26 -54.01
CA ASP A 216 -14.59 -16.94 -54.90
C ASP A 216 -14.94 -18.43 -55.10
N ILE A 217 -15.45 -19.06 -54.05
CA ILE A 217 -15.82 -20.48 -53.98
C ILE A 217 -17.26 -20.59 -53.45
N VAL A 218 -18.06 -21.46 -54.04
CA VAL A 218 -19.35 -21.89 -53.49
C VAL A 218 -19.30 -23.39 -53.25
N THR A 219 -19.55 -23.80 -52.01
CA THR A 219 -19.61 -25.20 -51.59
C THR A 219 -21.06 -25.68 -51.59
N ILE A 220 -21.32 -26.76 -52.33
CA ILE A 220 -22.64 -27.38 -52.47
C ILE A 220 -22.84 -28.39 -51.32
N GLY A 221 -23.76 -28.07 -50.41
CA GLY A 221 -24.08 -28.87 -49.24
C GLY A 221 -23.07 -28.74 -48.09
N ASN A 222 -23.37 -29.38 -46.96
CA ASN A 222 -22.45 -29.60 -45.85
C ASN A 222 -22.67 -31.02 -45.30
N GLU A 223 -21.59 -31.79 -45.11
CA GLU A 223 -21.62 -33.18 -44.62
C GLU A 223 -22.49 -34.15 -45.42
N VAL A 224 -22.57 -33.93 -46.73
CA VAL A 224 -23.46 -34.68 -47.61
C VAL A 224 -22.99 -36.13 -47.80
N ASN A 225 -23.92 -37.07 -47.64
CA ASN A 225 -23.75 -38.47 -47.97
C ASN A 225 -24.57 -38.80 -49.23
N TRP A 226 -25.05 -40.04 -49.35
CA TRP A 226 -26.02 -40.49 -50.35
C TRP A 226 -27.43 -39.86 -50.20
N ASN A 227 -27.60 -38.84 -49.35
CA ASN A 227 -28.88 -38.28 -48.91
C ASN A 227 -29.09 -36.79 -49.27
N PHE A 228 -28.40 -36.27 -50.29
CA PHE A 228 -28.53 -34.84 -50.68
C PHE A 228 -30.00 -34.48 -50.98
N LEU A 229 -30.45 -33.31 -50.50
CA LEU A 229 -31.86 -32.90 -50.53
C LEU A 229 -32.83 -33.94 -49.92
N GLY A 230 -32.38 -34.75 -48.96
CA GLY A 230 -33.16 -35.83 -48.38
C GLY A 230 -33.57 -36.91 -49.39
N ILE A 231 -32.90 -36.98 -50.55
CA ILE A 231 -33.15 -37.98 -51.59
C ILE A 231 -32.34 -39.22 -51.24
N THR A 232 -33.05 -40.29 -50.88
CA THR A 232 -32.47 -41.53 -50.36
C THR A 232 -32.70 -42.73 -51.30
N ASP A 233 -33.77 -42.68 -52.10
CA ASP A 233 -34.11 -43.73 -53.07
C ASP A 233 -33.05 -43.87 -54.17
N GLY A 234 -32.85 -45.10 -54.66
CA GLY A 234 -31.92 -45.38 -55.77
C GLY A 234 -30.47 -44.94 -55.49
N GLU A 235 -29.99 -45.16 -54.26
CA GLU A 235 -28.66 -44.72 -53.78
C GLU A 235 -28.48 -43.19 -53.81
N GLY A 236 -29.58 -42.43 -53.76
CA GLY A 236 -29.57 -40.97 -53.83
C GLY A 236 -29.28 -40.40 -55.22
N TRP A 237 -29.46 -41.18 -56.29
CA TRP A 237 -29.07 -40.78 -57.66
C TRP A 237 -29.64 -39.43 -58.12
N GLU A 238 -30.92 -39.14 -57.81
CA GLU A 238 -31.51 -37.84 -58.15
C GLU A 238 -30.88 -36.68 -57.35
N GLY A 239 -30.35 -36.93 -56.15
CA GLY A 239 -29.56 -35.97 -55.39
C GLY A 239 -28.20 -35.69 -56.02
N TRP A 240 -27.50 -36.73 -56.48
CA TRP A 240 -26.24 -36.54 -57.22
C TRP A 240 -26.45 -35.72 -58.50
N LYS A 241 -27.50 -36.01 -59.29
CA LYS A 241 -27.87 -35.20 -60.46
C LYS A 241 -28.25 -33.75 -60.09
N ALA A 242 -28.92 -33.53 -58.96
CA ALA A 242 -29.22 -32.20 -58.47
C ALA A 242 -27.95 -31.39 -58.16
N MET A 243 -26.90 -32.02 -57.60
CA MET A 243 -25.57 -31.38 -57.48
C MET A 243 -24.98 -31.02 -58.85
N GLY A 244 -25.18 -31.88 -59.86
CA GLY A 244 -24.76 -31.62 -61.25
C GLY A 244 -25.36 -30.33 -61.79
N ASP A 245 -26.69 -30.25 -61.79
CA ASP A 245 -27.45 -29.07 -62.18
C ASP A 245 -27.03 -27.80 -61.42
N ILE A 246 -26.86 -27.89 -60.10
CA ILE A 246 -26.44 -26.77 -59.24
C ILE A 246 -25.02 -26.32 -59.58
N SER A 247 -24.09 -27.26 -59.76
CA SER A 247 -22.70 -26.94 -60.13
C SER A 247 -22.62 -26.26 -61.50
N ALA A 248 -23.42 -26.70 -62.47
CA ALA A 248 -23.51 -26.09 -63.79
C ALA A 248 -24.15 -24.68 -63.77
N LEU A 249 -25.06 -24.41 -62.83
CA LEU A 249 -25.55 -23.04 -62.58
C LEU A 249 -24.44 -22.16 -62.02
N LEU A 250 -23.74 -22.61 -60.98
CA LEU A 250 -22.66 -21.85 -60.34
C LEU A 250 -21.49 -21.56 -61.31
N LYS A 251 -21.11 -22.53 -62.15
CA LYS A 251 -20.05 -22.35 -63.15
C LYS A 251 -20.34 -21.23 -64.15
N LYS A 252 -21.59 -21.10 -64.61
CA LYS A 252 -22.04 -20.01 -65.49
C LYS A 252 -21.92 -18.63 -64.83
N GLU A 253 -22.05 -18.57 -63.51
CA GLU A 253 -21.97 -17.33 -62.75
C GLU A 253 -20.53 -16.88 -62.47
N GLY A 254 -19.53 -17.72 -62.77
CA GLY A 254 -18.10 -17.42 -62.69
C GLY A 254 -17.40 -17.76 -61.37
N VAL A 255 -18.05 -18.53 -60.49
CA VAL A 255 -17.47 -18.97 -59.20
C VAL A 255 -16.80 -20.34 -59.32
N LYS A 256 -15.84 -20.64 -58.44
CA LYS A 256 -15.34 -22.01 -58.26
C LYS A 256 -16.32 -22.83 -57.46
N ASN A 257 -16.38 -24.12 -57.75
CA ASN A 257 -17.32 -25.04 -57.13
C ASN A 257 -16.58 -25.98 -56.18
N ALA A 258 -17.17 -26.20 -55.00
CA ALA A 258 -16.76 -27.23 -54.08
C ALA A 258 -17.95 -28.12 -53.72
N VAL A 259 -17.68 -29.36 -53.30
CA VAL A 259 -18.67 -30.23 -52.64
C VAL A 259 -18.22 -30.49 -51.21
N SER A 260 -19.13 -30.69 -50.26
CA SER A 260 -18.80 -30.98 -48.87
C SER A 260 -19.46 -32.29 -48.44
N ILE A 261 -18.67 -33.35 -48.32
CA ILE A 261 -19.12 -34.70 -47.98
C ILE A 261 -18.73 -35.09 -46.54
N ALA A 262 -19.45 -36.03 -45.95
CA ALA A 262 -19.01 -36.60 -44.67
C ALA A 262 -17.77 -37.48 -44.84
N ALA A 263 -16.91 -37.55 -43.82
CA ALA A 263 -15.81 -38.52 -43.78
C ALA A 263 -16.35 -39.95 -43.92
N GLN A 264 -15.74 -40.72 -44.82
CA GLN A 264 -16.09 -42.12 -45.05
C GLN A 264 -15.33 -43.04 -44.08
N PRO A 265 -15.90 -44.20 -43.67
CA PRO A 265 -15.25 -45.13 -42.74
C PRO A 265 -13.88 -45.65 -43.21
N ASP A 266 -13.65 -45.67 -44.52
CA ASP A 266 -12.37 -45.98 -45.15
C ASP A 266 -12.07 -45.00 -46.29
N ALA A 267 -10.79 -44.65 -46.45
CA ALA A 267 -10.32 -43.68 -47.42
C ALA A 267 -10.57 -44.11 -48.89
N ALA A 268 -10.48 -45.40 -49.21
CA ALA A 268 -10.68 -45.88 -50.59
C ALA A 268 -12.14 -45.71 -51.06
N SER A 269 -13.09 -45.59 -50.12
CA SER A 269 -14.52 -45.34 -50.40
C SER A 269 -14.76 -44.03 -51.17
N VAL A 270 -13.84 -43.05 -51.11
CA VAL A 270 -13.94 -41.79 -51.86
C VAL A 270 -14.01 -42.02 -53.37
N LYS A 271 -13.40 -43.09 -53.89
CA LYS A 271 -13.45 -43.48 -55.31
C LYS A 271 -14.88 -43.64 -55.81
N TYR A 272 -15.75 -44.20 -54.99
CA TYR A 272 -17.17 -44.40 -55.32
C TYR A 272 -17.90 -43.06 -55.43
N ILE A 273 -17.64 -42.14 -54.49
CA ILE A 273 -18.24 -40.80 -54.49
C ILE A 273 -17.75 -40.00 -55.70
N VAL A 274 -16.44 -40.01 -55.98
CA VAL A 274 -15.85 -39.36 -57.17
C VAL A 274 -16.47 -39.91 -58.46
N GLN A 275 -16.68 -41.23 -58.58
CA GLN A 275 -17.38 -41.83 -59.73
C GLN A 275 -18.83 -41.35 -59.85
N LYS A 276 -19.60 -41.31 -58.76
CA LYS A 276 -20.99 -40.83 -58.77
C LYS A 276 -21.08 -39.35 -59.13
N LEU A 277 -20.19 -38.50 -58.60
CA LEU A 277 -20.07 -37.09 -58.97
C LEU A 277 -19.75 -36.94 -60.47
N GLY A 278 -18.83 -37.77 -61.00
CA GLY A 278 -18.50 -37.81 -62.42
C GLY A 278 -19.68 -38.21 -63.31
N TYR A 279 -20.39 -39.29 -62.98
CA TYR A 279 -21.58 -39.72 -63.73
C TYR A 279 -22.71 -38.69 -63.67
N ALA A 280 -22.88 -38.01 -62.53
CA ALA A 280 -23.85 -36.93 -62.37
C ALA A 280 -23.40 -35.60 -63.01
N SER A 281 -22.22 -35.56 -63.66
CA SER A 281 -21.65 -34.38 -64.31
C SER A 281 -21.47 -33.18 -63.36
N VAL A 282 -21.09 -33.43 -62.11
CA VAL A 282 -20.80 -32.37 -61.14
C VAL A 282 -19.46 -31.72 -61.49
N ASP A 283 -19.49 -30.45 -61.89
CA ASP A 283 -18.30 -29.64 -62.15
C ASP A 283 -17.81 -29.01 -60.84
N TYR A 284 -16.78 -29.60 -60.22
CA TYR A 284 -16.15 -29.09 -59.01
C TYR A 284 -14.64 -28.88 -59.20
N ASP A 285 -14.09 -27.96 -58.43
CA ASP A 285 -12.66 -27.69 -58.27
C ASP A 285 -12.12 -28.38 -56.99
N TYR A 286 -12.93 -28.42 -55.92
CA TYR A 286 -12.57 -28.95 -54.61
C TYR A 286 -13.54 -30.05 -54.13
N ILE A 287 -12.98 -31.16 -53.64
CA ILE A 287 -13.72 -32.17 -52.87
C ILE A 287 -13.45 -31.93 -51.38
N GLY A 288 -14.46 -31.47 -50.66
CA GLY A 288 -14.39 -31.14 -49.24
C GLY A 288 -14.86 -32.27 -48.36
N VAL A 289 -14.09 -32.58 -47.32
CA VAL A 289 -14.42 -33.62 -46.34
C VAL A 289 -14.44 -33.02 -44.94
N ASN A 290 -15.55 -33.26 -44.23
CA ASN A 290 -15.75 -32.79 -42.87
C ASN A 290 -15.22 -33.83 -41.89
N VAL A 291 -14.41 -33.39 -40.93
CA VAL A 291 -13.58 -34.26 -40.09
C VAL A 291 -13.85 -33.99 -38.63
N TYR A 292 -14.22 -35.04 -37.90
CA TYR A 292 -14.33 -35.07 -36.45
C TYR A 292 -13.04 -35.70 -35.89
N PRO A 293 -12.10 -34.93 -35.32
CA PRO A 293 -10.76 -35.45 -35.10
C PRO A 293 -10.65 -36.53 -34.03
N ASP A 294 -9.79 -37.49 -34.32
CA ASP A 294 -9.37 -38.58 -33.45
C ASP A 294 -7.85 -38.85 -33.63
N ASN A 295 -7.32 -39.86 -32.95
CA ASN A 295 -5.90 -40.23 -33.04
C ASN A 295 -5.46 -40.75 -34.43
N ASN A 296 -6.40 -41.14 -35.31
CA ASN A 296 -6.13 -41.69 -36.64
C ASN A 296 -6.31 -40.66 -37.76
N THR A 297 -6.82 -39.47 -37.45
CA THR A 297 -7.26 -38.47 -38.44
C THR A 297 -6.17 -38.10 -39.44
N ASN A 298 -4.93 -37.91 -38.99
CA ASN A 298 -3.82 -37.53 -39.88
C ASN A 298 -3.45 -38.66 -40.87
N SER A 299 -3.47 -39.92 -40.44
CA SER A 299 -3.21 -41.07 -41.33
C SER A 299 -4.38 -41.35 -42.27
N TYR A 300 -5.61 -41.16 -41.80
CA TYR A 300 -6.82 -41.21 -42.63
C TYR A 300 -6.79 -40.16 -43.74
N ILE A 301 -6.57 -38.88 -43.41
CA ILE A 301 -6.56 -37.78 -44.38
C ILE A 301 -5.41 -37.92 -45.38
N LYS A 302 -4.22 -38.36 -44.94
CA LYS A 302 -3.12 -38.67 -45.86
C LYS A 302 -3.48 -39.79 -46.85
N SER A 303 -4.20 -40.81 -46.41
CA SER A 303 -4.66 -41.91 -47.27
C SER A 303 -5.75 -41.44 -48.24
N LEU A 304 -6.70 -40.65 -47.75
CA LEU A 304 -7.80 -40.06 -48.51
C LEU A 304 -7.29 -39.13 -49.62
N LYS A 305 -6.27 -38.31 -49.31
CA LYS A 305 -5.59 -37.43 -50.26
C LYS A 305 -4.98 -38.23 -51.41
N ASN A 306 -4.20 -39.27 -51.10
CA ASN A 306 -3.60 -40.14 -52.12
C ASN A 306 -4.65 -40.81 -53.01
N GLU A 307 -5.81 -41.18 -52.46
CA GLU A 307 -6.90 -41.78 -53.23
C GLU A 307 -7.62 -40.76 -54.12
N VAL A 308 -7.83 -39.53 -53.66
CA VAL A 308 -8.35 -38.43 -54.49
C VAL A 308 -7.37 -38.10 -55.62
N GLU A 309 -6.07 -37.96 -55.35
CA GLU A 309 -5.04 -37.76 -56.38
C GLU A 309 -5.03 -38.87 -57.44
N SER A 310 -5.36 -40.10 -57.04
CA SER A 310 -5.39 -41.27 -57.93
C SER A 310 -6.63 -41.34 -58.81
N CYS A 311 -7.81 -40.95 -58.30
CA CYS A 311 -9.07 -41.05 -59.04
C CYS A 311 -9.62 -39.73 -59.61
N ALA A 312 -9.10 -38.59 -59.17
CA ALA A 312 -9.49 -37.25 -59.58
C ALA A 312 -8.28 -36.29 -59.61
N PRO A 313 -7.27 -36.54 -60.47
CA PRO A 313 -5.97 -35.84 -60.44
C PRO A 313 -6.03 -34.35 -60.78
N ASP A 314 -7.13 -33.85 -61.34
CA ASP A 314 -7.38 -32.43 -61.60
C ASP A 314 -8.14 -31.72 -60.47
N LYS A 315 -8.55 -32.46 -59.43
CA LYS A 315 -9.33 -31.98 -58.28
C LYS A 315 -8.44 -31.86 -57.05
N GLN A 316 -8.94 -31.14 -56.04
CA GLN A 316 -8.19 -30.86 -54.81
C GLN A 316 -9.00 -31.28 -53.58
N LEU A 317 -8.44 -32.13 -52.73
CA LEU A 317 -9.01 -32.52 -51.44
C LEU A 317 -8.81 -31.40 -50.42
N ILE A 318 -9.91 -30.91 -49.85
CA ILE A 318 -9.90 -29.94 -48.75
C ILE A 318 -10.53 -30.60 -47.51
N VAL A 319 -10.00 -30.31 -46.32
CA VAL A 319 -10.75 -30.57 -45.09
C VAL A 319 -11.73 -29.41 -44.90
N SER A 320 -13.01 -29.59 -45.21
CA SER A 320 -14.00 -28.52 -45.31
C SER A 320 -14.54 -28.02 -43.97
N ASN A 321 -14.35 -28.81 -42.91
CA ASN A 321 -14.77 -28.52 -41.55
C ASN A 321 -13.88 -29.34 -40.61
N VAL A 322 -13.17 -28.68 -39.70
CA VAL A 322 -12.42 -29.33 -38.61
C VAL A 322 -12.25 -28.37 -37.44
N GLU A 323 -12.25 -28.91 -36.23
CA GLU A 323 -12.04 -28.17 -34.99
C GLU A 323 -11.28 -29.02 -33.97
N TYR A 324 -10.34 -28.41 -33.27
CA TYR A 324 -9.52 -29.03 -32.23
C TYR A 324 -9.71 -28.29 -30.91
N GLU A 325 -9.79 -29.03 -29.81
CA GLU A 325 -9.89 -28.44 -28.47
C GLU A 325 -8.56 -27.82 -28.04
N ARG A 326 -8.63 -26.66 -27.37
CA ARG A 326 -7.48 -26.01 -26.72
C ARG A 326 -7.19 -26.69 -25.38
N VAL A 327 -6.94 -28.00 -25.33
CA VAL A 327 -6.56 -28.73 -24.11
C VAL A 327 -5.34 -29.63 -24.32
N ASN A 328 -4.63 -29.95 -23.24
CA ASN A 328 -3.55 -30.95 -23.21
C ASN A 328 -4.01 -32.27 -22.56
N GLU A 329 -3.09 -33.24 -22.45
CA GLU A 329 -3.34 -34.56 -21.83
C GLU A 329 -3.88 -34.50 -20.39
N ALA A 330 -3.59 -33.43 -19.65
CA ALA A 330 -4.13 -33.18 -18.31
C ALA A 330 -5.51 -32.50 -18.31
N ASN A 331 -6.16 -32.39 -19.47
CA ASN A 331 -7.40 -31.65 -19.69
C ASN A 331 -7.34 -30.18 -19.24
N THR A 332 -6.17 -29.54 -19.37
CA THR A 332 -5.96 -28.12 -19.04
C THR A 332 -5.77 -27.28 -20.29
N ALA A 333 -6.23 -26.02 -20.25
CA ALA A 333 -6.24 -25.13 -21.41
C ALA A 333 -4.84 -24.96 -22.04
N ASN A 334 -4.67 -25.41 -23.29
CA ASN A 334 -3.42 -25.36 -24.03
C ASN A 334 -3.61 -25.01 -25.52
N VAL A 335 -3.19 -23.80 -25.87
CA VAL A 335 -3.15 -23.27 -27.25
C VAL A 335 -2.12 -23.98 -28.14
N TYR A 336 -1.03 -24.50 -27.57
CA TYR A 336 0.04 -25.14 -28.35
C TYR A 336 -0.39 -26.52 -28.85
N THR A 337 -1.16 -27.28 -28.07
CA THR A 337 -1.75 -28.56 -28.53
C THR A 337 -2.69 -28.35 -29.72
N GLN A 338 -3.49 -27.28 -29.70
CA GLN A 338 -4.33 -26.92 -30.85
C GLN A 338 -3.49 -26.55 -32.09
N ALA A 339 -2.39 -25.80 -31.91
CA ALA A 339 -1.45 -25.49 -33.00
C ALA A 339 -0.81 -26.76 -33.59
N ASP A 340 -0.28 -27.67 -32.76
CA ASP A 340 0.34 -28.92 -33.20
C ASP A 340 -0.64 -29.77 -34.02
N SER A 341 -1.89 -29.90 -33.57
CA SER A 341 -2.94 -30.63 -34.29
C SER A 341 -3.27 -30.01 -35.65
N ILE A 342 -3.42 -28.68 -35.74
CA ILE A 342 -3.68 -27.99 -37.01
C ILE A 342 -2.49 -28.14 -37.97
N TYR A 343 -1.25 -28.02 -37.48
CA TYR A 343 -0.04 -28.20 -38.28
C TYR A 343 0.04 -29.60 -38.89
N ASN A 344 -0.16 -30.63 -38.06
CA ASN A 344 -0.07 -32.02 -38.49
C ASN A 344 -1.17 -32.37 -39.50
N LEU A 345 -2.36 -31.77 -39.37
CA LEU A 345 -3.44 -31.94 -40.34
C LEU A 345 -3.16 -31.20 -41.66
N LEU A 346 -2.59 -29.99 -41.62
CA LEU A 346 -2.10 -29.29 -42.81
C LEU A 346 -1.04 -30.13 -43.56
N GLU A 347 -0.08 -30.73 -42.83
CA GLU A 347 0.98 -31.58 -43.40
C GLU A 347 0.43 -32.91 -43.96
N ALA A 348 -0.61 -33.48 -43.34
CA ALA A 348 -1.31 -34.65 -43.88
C ALA A 348 -2.09 -34.34 -45.17
N THR A 349 -2.65 -33.13 -45.27
CA THR A 349 -3.55 -32.74 -46.38
C THR A 349 -2.81 -32.14 -47.57
N ILE A 350 -1.64 -31.54 -47.39
CA ILE A 350 -0.97 -30.73 -48.43
C ILE A 350 0.29 -31.42 -48.97
N ASP A 351 0.47 -31.38 -50.29
CA ASP A 351 1.77 -31.59 -50.96
C ASP A 351 1.82 -30.90 -52.33
N GLU A 352 2.76 -31.30 -53.20
CA GLU A 352 2.96 -30.74 -54.54
C GLU A 352 1.79 -30.99 -55.52
N LYS A 353 0.94 -31.98 -55.27
CA LYS A 353 -0.22 -32.32 -56.10
C LYS A 353 -1.53 -31.82 -55.50
N ASN A 354 -1.65 -31.90 -54.18
CA ASN A 354 -2.83 -31.41 -53.46
C ASN A 354 -2.52 -30.16 -52.66
N ALA A 355 -2.91 -29.00 -53.21
CA ALA A 355 -2.91 -27.73 -52.50
C ALA A 355 -4.14 -27.54 -51.59
N GLY A 356 -5.09 -28.48 -51.53
CA GLY A 356 -6.43 -28.20 -51.02
C GLY A 356 -6.55 -27.73 -49.57
N GLY A 357 -5.67 -28.15 -48.65
CA GLY A 357 -5.59 -27.59 -47.30
C GLY A 357 -6.85 -27.79 -46.44
N LEU A 358 -7.17 -26.84 -45.55
CA LEU A 358 -8.29 -26.98 -44.60
C LEU A 358 -9.03 -25.68 -44.30
N ILE A 359 -10.27 -25.81 -43.82
CA ILE A 359 -11.11 -24.76 -43.24
C ILE A 359 -11.36 -25.11 -41.76
N TYR A 360 -10.86 -24.25 -40.88
CA TYR A 360 -11.07 -24.37 -39.45
C TYR A 360 -12.45 -23.87 -39.03
N ASN A 361 -13.24 -24.70 -38.34
CA ASN A 361 -14.64 -24.42 -37.99
C ASN A 361 -14.77 -23.44 -36.82
N GLU A 362 -15.90 -22.72 -36.78
CA GLU A 362 -16.30 -21.81 -35.70
C GLU A 362 -15.20 -20.82 -35.24
N ALA A 363 -14.30 -20.44 -36.15
CA ALA A 363 -13.11 -19.67 -35.83
C ALA A 363 -13.42 -18.30 -35.18
N ALA A 364 -14.58 -17.71 -35.51
CA ALA A 364 -15.06 -16.46 -34.92
C ALA A 364 -15.99 -16.61 -33.69
N TYR A 365 -16.38 -17.84 -33.31
CA TYR A 365 -17.33 -18.09 -32.22
C TYR A 365 -16.65 -17.98 -30.85
N VAL A 366 -16.77 -16.80 -30.25
CA VAL A 366 -16.24 -16.47 -28.93
C VAL A 366 -16.91 -17.32 -27.85
N GLY A 367 -16.13 -17.89 -26.92
CA GLY A 367 -16.61 -18.73 -25.81
C GLY A 367 -16.39 -20.24 -26.01
N SER A 368 -16.17 -20.69 -27.25
CA SER A 368 -15.86 -22.09 -27.52
C SER A 368 -14.40 -22.41 -27.19
N TRP A 369 -14.17 -23.56 -26.53
CA TRP A 369 -12.83 -24.13 -26.29
C TRP A 369 -12.12 -24.57 -27.57
N LYS A 370 -12.81 -24.54 -28.72
CA LYS A 370 -12.29 -24.90 -30.03
C LYS A 370 -12.04 -23.71 -30.95
N SER A 371 -12.57 -22.52 -30.64
CA SER A 371 -12.43 -21.29 -31.45
C SER A 371 -10.99 -20.76 -31.54
N PHE A 372 -10.75 -19.75 -32.40
CA PHE A 372 -9.53 -18.93 -32.36
C PHE A 372 -9.64 -17.69 -31.47
N PHE A 373 -10.77 -17.47 -30.78
CA PHE A 373 -10.93 -16.42 -29.78
C PHE A 373 -11.46 -16.97 -28.45
N ASP A 374 -10.99 -16.43 -27.33
CA ASP A 374 -11.55 -16.70 -26.01
C ASP A 374 -12.81 -15.84 -25.73
N ASP A 375 -13.47 -16.11 -24.60
CA ASP A 375 -14.69 -15.45 -24.09
C ASP A 375 -14.62 -13.91 -24.10
N GLU A 376 -13.42 -13.34 -23.96
CA GLU A 376 -13.14 -11.90 -23.92
C GLU A 376 -12.82 -11.30 -25.31
N GLY A 377 -12.78 -12.15 -26.34
CA GLY A 377 -12.42 -11.79 -27.72
C GLY A 377 -10.92 -11.79 -28.01
N ASP A 378 -10.09 -12.31 -27.11
CA ASP A 378 -8.64 -12.38 -27.32
C ASP A 378 -8.30 -13.52 -28.27
N ALA A 379 -7.52 -13.20 -29.31
CA ALA A 379 -7.03 -14.19 -30.26
C ALA A 379 -6.16 -15.25 -29.56
N GLN A 380 -6.25 -16.48 -30.05
CA GLN A 380 -5.47 -17.61 -29.55
C GLN A 380 -4.28 -17.86 -30.49
N VAL A 381 -3.07 -17.96 -29.94
CA VAL A 381 -1.82 -18.09 -30.71
C VAL A 381 -1.77 -19.32 -31.61
N SER A 382 -2.64 -20.31 -31.40
CA SER A 382 -2.87 -21.41 -32.32
C SER A 382 -3.15 -20.96 -33.76
N MET A 383 -3.83 -19.82 -33.94
CA MET A 383 -4.09 -19.24 -35.26
C MET A 383 -2.82 -18.82 -36.02
N ALA A 384 -1.71 -18.56 -35.33
CA ALA A 384 -0.43 -18.22 -35.98
C ALA A 384 0.13 -19.38 -36.82
N ILE A 385 -0.33 -20.61 -36.59
CA ILE A 385 0.21 -21.81 -37.26
C ILE A 385 0.09 -21.77 -38.78
N PHE A 386 -0.92 -21.07 -39.32
CA PHE A 386 -1.08 -20.91 -40.77
C PHE A 386 0.04 -20.06 -41.38
N ALA A 387 0.56 -19.05 -40.67
CA ALA A 387 1.74 -18.29 -41.10
C ALA A 387 3.01 -19.16 -41.04
N TYR A 388 3.23 -19.86 -39.92
CA TYR A 388 4.42 -20.71 -39.75
C TYR A 388 4.46 -21.87 -40.76
N ALA A 389 3.32 -22.50 -41.08
CA ALA A 389 3.20 -23.49 -42.14
C ALA A 389 3.58 -22.94 -43.54
N GLN A 390 3.35 -21.65 -43.80
CA GLN A 390 3.80 -20.97 -45.02
C GLN A 390 5.31 -20.65 -45.04
N GLY A 391 5.99 -20.79 -43.89
CA GLY A 391 7.37 -20.35 -43.67
C GLY A 391 7.51 -18.88 -43.28
N ASN A 392 6.42 -18.25 -42.81
CA ASN A 392 6.41 -16.86 -42.34
C ASN A 392 6.36 -16.82 -40.81
N GLU A 393 7.21 -16.01 -40.18
CA GLU A 393 7.08 -15.72 -38.75
C GLU A 393 6.04 -14.60 -38.52
N THR A 394 5.30 -14.70 -37.43
CA THR A 394 4.34 -13.69 -36.95
C THR A 394 4.54 -13.48 -35.45
N ASP A 395 4.11 -12.34 -34.91
CA ASP A 395 4.23 -12.08 -33.49
C ASP A 395 3.22 -12.93 -32.70
N THR A 396 3.70 -13.89 -31.91
CA THR A 396 2.91 -14.81 -31.06
C THR A 396 2.91 -14.41 -29.58
N SER A 397 3.25 -13.17 -29.27
CA SER A 397 3.33 -12.68 -27.89
C SER A 397 1.96 -12.44 -27.29
N ARG A 398 1.72 -12.99 -26.11
CA ARG A 398 0.47 -12.81 -25.36
C ARG A 398 0.64 -11.88 -24.17
N ASP A 399 -0.45 -11.32 -23.64
CA ASP A 399 -0.37 -10.56 -22.38
C ASP A 399 0.17 -11.50 -21.28
N PRO A 400 1.39 -11.25 -20.76
CA PRO A 400 2.05 -12.19 -19.88
C PRO A 400 1.40 -12.22 -18.50
N TYR A 401 0.80 -11.10 -18.08
CA TYR A 401 0.05 -11.01 -16.83
C TYR A 401 -1.33 -11.70 -16.95
N LYS A 402 -1.90 -11.81 -18.15
CA LYS A 402 -3.11 -12.63 -18.39
C LYS A 402 -2.81 -14.11 -18.25
N TYR A 403 -1.85 -14.62 -19.02
CA TYR A 403 -1.65 -16.06 -19.23
C TYR A 403 -0.49 -16.67 -18.43
N GLY A 404 0.29 -15.88 -17.71
CA GLY A 404 1.50 -16.34 -17.02
C GLY A 404 2.66 -16.63 -17.96
N ASP A 405 2.82 -15.82 -19.03
CA ASP A 405 4.03 -15.84 -19.87
C ASP A 405 5.14 -15.00 -19.20
N ASP A 406 6.35 -14.88 -19.76
CA ASP A 406 7.41 -14.06 -19.14
C ASP A 406 7.00 -12.58 -19.13
N THR A 407 7.16 -11.86 -18.02
CA THR A 407 6.74 -10.45 -17.92
C THR A 407 7.76 -9.44 -18.46
N GLY A 408 8.95 -9.89 -18.87
CA GLY A 408 10.06 -9.06 -19.31
C GLY A 408 10.77 -8.31 -18.18
N LEU A 409 10.32 -8.45 -16.93
CA LEU A 409 10.83 -7.68 -15.78
C LEU A 409 12.28 -8.07 -15.42
N LYS A 410 12.65 -9.35 -15.45
CA LYS A 410 14.00 -9.83 -15.08
C LYS A 410 15.10 -9.36 -16.06
N GLN A 411 14.73 -9.06 -17.31
CA GLN A 411 15.62 -8.56 -18.34
C GLN A 411 15.96 -7.07 -18.13
N GLN A 412 15.09 -6.30 -17.47
CA GLN A 412 15.29 -4.85 -17.27
C GLN A 412 16.46 -4.57 -16.33
N LYS A 413 17.53 -3.99 -16.87
CA LYS A 413 18.75 -3.65 -16.12
C LYS A 413 18.63 -2.30 -15.41
N VAL A 414 19.20 -2.23 -14.21
CA VAL A 414 19.12 -1.03 -13.36
C VAL A 414 20.49 -0.38 -13.13
N THR A 415 20.49 0.94 -13.04
CA THR A 415 21.59 1.74 -12.52
C THR A 415 21.38 1.99 -11.03
N ILE A 416 22.28 1.46 -10.19
CA ILE A 416 22.24 1.59 -8.73
C ILE A 416 23.21 2.67 -8.28
N LYS A 417 22.71 3.64 -7.50
CA LYS A 417 23.53 4.71 -6.90
C LYS A 417 24.15 4.19 -5.61
N LYS A 418 25.44 4.48 -5.39
CA LYS A 418 26.08 4.28 -4.08
C LYS A 418 25.41 5.20 -3.05
N VAL A 419 24.84 4.62 -2.00
CA VAL A 419 24.17 5.39 -0.95
C VAL A 419 25.21 5.83 0.09
N LYS A 420 25.23 7.13 0.37
CA LYS A 420 26.15 7.72 1.34
C LYS A 420 25.94 7.11 2.73
N ASN A 421 27.05 6.81 3.43
CA ASN A 421 27.07 6.18 4.75
C ASN A 421 26.49 4.76 4.84
N MET A 422 26.00 4.17 3.73
CA MET A 422 25.55 2.78 3.67
C MET A 422 26.74 1.83 3.76
N SER A 423 26.70 0.94 4.74
CA SER A 423 27.86 0.19 5.20
C SER A 423 27.51 -1.25 5.58
N ASP A 424 28.50 -2.08 5.90
CA ASP A 424 28.27 -3.46 6.36
C ASP A 424 27.42 -3.55 7.64
N SER A 425 27.45 -2.51 8.49
CA SER A 425 26.57 -2.39 9.66
C SER A 425 25.17 -1.82 9.37
N THR A 426 24.86 -1.48 8.11
CA THR A 426 23.52 -1.02 7.73
C THR A 426 22.59 -2.23 7.59
N ILE A 427 21.39 -2.17 8.18
CA ILE A 427 20.33 -3.16 7.99
C ILE A 427 19.85 -3.08 6.55
N ARG A 428 19.97 -4.20 5.84
CA ARG A 428 19.57 -4.41 4.45
C ARG A 428 18.56 -5.54 4.45
N GLY A 429 17.34 -5.20 4.83
CA GLY A 429 16.30 -6.14 5.21
C GLY A 429 15.22 -6.37 4.14
N ILE A 430 14.63 -7.56 4.15
CA ILE A 430 13.41 -7.91 3.41
C ILE A 430 12.49 -8.75 4.33
N ASP A 431 11.19 -8.47 4.35
CA ASP A 431 10.17 -9.37 4.90
C ASP A 431 9.85 -10.44 3.85
N ILE A 432 9.88 -11.71 4.27
CA ILE A 432 9.62 -12.87 3.41
C ILE A 432 8.65 -13.85 4.07
N SER A 433 7.78 -13.38 4.95
CA SER A 433 7.03 -14.30 5.81
C SER A 433 6.00 -15.16 5.04
N SER A 434 5.63 -14.79 3.81
CA SER A 434 4.89 -15.65 2.87
C SER A 434 5.66 -16.91 2.42
N TYR A 435 7.00 -16.90 2.49
CA TYR A 435 7.89 -17.89 1.84
C TYR A 435 7.55 -19.34 2.16
N THR A 436 7.27 -19.67 3.42
CA THR A 436 6.98 -21.04 3.84
C THR A 436 5.68 -21.58 3.24
N ALA A 437 4.63 -20.76 3.12
CA ALA A 437 3.38 -21.16 2.49
C ALA A 437 3.57 -21.34 0.97
N LEU A 438 4.21 -20.37 0.31
CA LEU A 438 4.50 -20.42 -1.13
C LEU A 438 5.31 -21.67 -1.50
N LYS A 439 6.39 -21.95 -0.74
CA LYS A 439 7.24 -23.13 -0.92
C LYS A 439 6.47 -24.45 -0.73
N LYS A 440 5.51 -24.49 0.20
CA LYS A 440 4.64 -25.67 0.42
C LYS A 440 3.64 -25.87 -0.72
N ALA A 441 3.17 -24.79 -1.34
CA ALA A 441 2.34 -24.83 -2.54
C ALA A 441 3.15 -25.04 -3.86
N GLY A 442 4.46 -25.29 -3.78
CA GLY A 442 5.29 -25.61 -4.94
C GLY A 442 5.96 -24.43 -5.65
N VAL A 443 5.86 -23.20 -5.10
CA VAL A 443 6.54 -22.02 -5.64
C VAL A 443 8.06 -22.17 -5.58
N LYS A 444 8.73 -21.75 -6.65
CA LYS A 444 10.18 -21.84 -6.83
C LYS A 444 10.79 -20.46 -7.03
N TYR A 445 12.06 -20.35 -6.67
CA TYR A 445 12.88 -19.16 -6.90
C TYR A 445 14.16 -19.58 -7.63
N TYR A 446 14.73 -18.65 -8.38
CA TYR A 446 15.91 -18.89 -9.21
C TYR A 446 17.03 -17.93 -8.80
N ASP A 447 18.29 -18.30 -9.07
CA ASP A 447 19.41 -17.40 -8.93
C ASP A 447 19.63 -16.52 -10.17
N ASN A 448 20.65 -15.66 -10.12
CA ASN A 448 21.00 -14.75 -11.21
C ASN A 448 21.48 -15.48 -12.49
N GLU A 449 21.70 -16.80 -12.45
CA GLU A 449 22.05 -17.66 -13.59
C GLU A 449 20.83 -18.45 -14.12
N GLY A 450 19.65 -18.24 -13.52
CA GLY A 450 18.40 -18.93 -13.88
C GLY A 450 18.27 -20.34 -13.32
N LYS A 451 19.08 -20.73 -12.32
CA LYS A 451 19.02 -22.06 -11.68
C LYS A 451 18.14 -22.02 -10.44
N GLU A 452 17.35 -23.06 -10.22
CA GLU A 452 16.49 -23.18 -9.03
C GLU A 452 17.33 -23.12 -7.74
N ALA A 453 16.95 -22.25 -6.80
CA ALA A 453 17.70 -21.96 -5.59
C ALA A 453 16.80 -21.66 -4.39
N SER A 454 17.35 -21.81 -3.19
CA SER A 454 16.74 -21.29 -1.96
C SER A 454 16.60 -19.77 -2.04
N LEU A 455 15.42 -19.23 -1.75
CA LEU A 455 15.18 -17.78 -1.71
C LEU A 455 16.24 -17.08 -0.84
N LEU A 456 16.51 -17.62 0.34
CA LEU A 456 17.48 -17.07 1.28
C LEU A 456 18.93 -17.07 0.75
N LYS A 457 19.30 -18.03 -0.12
CA LYS A 457 20.56 -17.97 -0.86
C LYS A 457 20.56 -16.77 -1.81
N VAL A 458 19.51 -16.63 -2.64
CA VAL A 458 19.40 -15.57 -3.65
C VAL A 458 19.42 -14.18 -2.99
N LEU A 459 18.77 -14.02 -1.83
CA LEU A 459 18.82 -12.80 -1.04
C LEU A 459 20.24 -12.51 -0.52
N SER A 460 20.92 -13.51 0.06
CA SER A 460 22.29 -13.36 0.58
C SER A 460 23.31 -13.00 -0.51
N ASP A 461 23.25 -13.69 -1.66
CA ASP A 461 24.14 -13.45 -2.82
C ASP A 461 23.99 -12.03 -3.40
N ASN A 462 22.80 -11.44 -3.26
CA ASN A 462 22.45 -10.07 -3.62
C ASN A 462 22.61 -9.05 -2.47
N GLY A 463 23.19 -9.44 -1.33
CA GLY A 463 23.67 -8.53 -0.28
C GLY A 463 22.68 -8.21 0.85
N VAL A 464 21.50 -8.85 0.86
CA VAL A 464 20.56 -8.81 1.99
C VAL A 464 21.24 -9.41 3.22
N ASN A 465 21.18 -8.71 4.36
CA ASN A 465 21.81 -9.16 5.60
C ASN A 465 20.82 -9.35 6.76
N TYR A 466 19.53 -9.11 6.50
CA TYR A 466 18.44 -9.26 7.45
C TYR A 466 17.19 -9.79 6.74
N ILE A 467 16.43 -10.60 7.45
CA ILE A 467 15.02 -10.85 7.12
C ILE A 467 14.12 -10.39 8.25
N ARG A 468 12.88 -10.03 7.91
CA ARG A 468 11.77 -9.89 8.85
C ARG A 468 10.84 -11.08 8.70
N ILE A 469 10.36 -11.57 9.84
CA ILE A 469 9.36 -12.63 9.93
C ILE A 469 8.26 -12.11 10.87
N ARG A 470 7.02 -11.94 10.38
CA ARG A 470 5.86 -11.68 11.24
C ARG A 470 5.46 -12.96 11.98
N ILE A 471 5.02 -12.81 13.22
CA ILE A 471 4.59 -13.91 14.09
C ILE A 471 3.18 -13.61 14.62
N TRP A 472 2.25 -14.49 14.27
CA TRP A 472 0.91 -14.58 14.84
C TRP A 472 0.83 -15.62 15.94
N ASN A 473 -0.15 -15.45 16.82
CA ASN A 473 -0.39 -16.33 17.95
C ASN A 473 -0.96 -17.68 17.52
N ASP A 474 -2.12 -17.68 16.85
CA ASP A 474 -2.78 -18.88 16.33
C ASP A 474 -3.57 -18.56 15.03
N PRO A 475 -2.93 -18.53 13.84
CA PRO A 475 -3.54 -18.09 12.58
C PRO A 475 -4.44 -19.14 11.91
N TYR A 476 -5.19 -19.88 12.72
CA TYR A 476 -6.08 -20.97 12.30
C TYR A 476 -7.46 -20.85 12.94
N ASN A 477 -8.47 -21.41 12.28
CA ASN A 477 -9.78 -21.62 12.90
C ASN A 477 -9.82 -22.89 13.77
N GLU A 478 -10.97 -23.17 14.41
CA GLU A 478 -11.14 -24.32 15.31
C GLU A 478 -10.94 -25.70 14.67
N LYS A 479 -10.93 -25.79 13.32
CA LYS A 479 -10.63 -27.02 12.58
C LYS A 479 -9.16 -27.13 12.15
N GLY A 480 -8.33 -26.11 12.41
CA GLY A 480 -6.96 -26.04 11.91
C GLY A 480 -6.82 -25.50 10.47
N GLU A 481 -7.88 -24.93 9.89
CA GLU A 481 -7.82 -24.31 8.55
C GLU A 481 -7.20 -22.89 8.66
N THR A 482 -6.21 -22.57 7.81
CA THR A 482 -5.43 -21.32 7.90
C THR A 482 -6.23 -20.08 7.53
N TYR A 483 -5.97 -18.96 8.24
CA TYR A 483 -6.48 -17.62 7.91
C TYR A 483 -5.83 -17.00 6.67
N GLY A 484 -4.73 -17.56 6.17
CA GLY A 484 -3.98 -17.05 5.03
C GLY A 484 -2.75 -16.24 5.44
N GLY A 485 -2.33 -15.33 4.58
CA GLY A 485 -1.24 -14.37 4.84
C GLY A 485 0.10 -15.01 5.16
N GLY A 486 0.37 -16.19 4.60
CA GLY A 486 1.55 -17.02 4.82
C GLY A 486 1.45 -18.03 5.97
N SER A 487 0.31 -18.12 6.68
CA SER A 487 0.13 -19.03 7.82
C SER A 487 1.21 -18.83 8.91
N ASN A 488 1.47 -17.56 9.26
CA ASN A 488 2.67 -17.13 9.98
C ASN A 488 2.65 -17.39 11.50
N ASP A 489 2.59 -18.67 11.87
CA ASP A 489 2.80 -19.13 13.24
C ASP A 489 4.30 -19.26 13.60
N VAL A 490 4.57 -19.62 14.86
CA VAL A 490 5.93 -19.88 15.36
C VAL A 490 6.66 -20.97 14.55
N LYS A 491 5.96 -22.01 14.10
CA LYS A 491 6.54 -23.14 13.36
C LYS A 491 6.97 -22.74 11.95
N ALA A 492 6.13 -22.01 11.22
CA ALA A 492 6.43 -21.47 9.90
C ALA A 492 7.63 -20.52 9.94
N GLY A 493 7.71 -19.65 10.94
CA GLY A 493 8.85 -18.77 11.15
C GLY A 493 10.14 -19.52 11.53
N LEU A 494 10.05 -20.59 12.33
CA LEU A 494 11.20 -21.46 12.65
C LEU A 494 11.76 -22.17 11.42
N GLU A 495 10.91 -22.57 10.47
CA GLU A 495 11.36 -23.14 9.18
C GLU A 495 12.21 -22.13 8.40
N ILE A 496 11.77 -20.86 8.31
CA ILE A 496 12.52 -19.77 7.65
C ILE A 496 13.84 -19.49 8.38
N ALA A 497 13.82 -19.34 9.71
CA ALA A 497 15.00 -18.96 10.49
C ALA A 497 16.12 -20.02 10.46
N LYS A 498 15.77 -21.32 10.47
CA LYS A 498 16.72 -22.44 10.30
C LYS A 498 17.41 -22.42 8.92
N GLU A 499 16.72 -21.93 7.90
CA GLU A 499 17.30 -21.75 6.57
C GLU A 499 18.16 -20.48 6.51
N ALA A 500 17.73 -19.39 7.14
CA ALA A 500 18.45 -18.11 7.17
C ALA A 500 19.82 -18.19 7.87
N ALA A 501 19.90 -19.00 8.94
CA ALA A 501 21.15 -19.28 9.66
C ALA A 501 22.26 -19.86 8.76
N LYS A 502 21.91 -20.58 7.69
CA LYS A 502 22.88 -21.15 6.72
C LYS A 502 23.57 -20.10 5.87
N TYR A 503 22.96 -18.91 5.73
CA TYR A 503 23.41 -17.83 4.85
C TYR A 503 23.85 -16.58 5.60
N ASN A 504 24.05 -16.68 6.93
CA ASN A 504 24.48 -15.59 7.82
C ASN A 504 23.55 -14.35 7.74
N ILE A 505 22.25 -14.59 7.56
CA ILE A 505 21.20 -13.57 7.54
C ILE A 505 20.63 -13.43 8.96
N LYS A 506 20.58 -12.20 9.48
CA LYS A 506 19.96 -11.90 10.78
C LYS A 506 18.44 -11.88 10.71
N VAL A 507 17.78 -12.16 11.83
CA VAL A 507 16.32 -12.19 11.91
C VAL A 507 15.79 -11.01 12.73
N LEU A 508 14.76 -10.35 12.21
CA LEU A 508 13.83 -9.51 12.95
C LEU A 508 12.53 -10.29 13.16
N LEU A 509 12.20 -10.60 14.41
CA LEU A 509 10.92 -11.25 14.74
C LEU A 509 9.87 -10.18 15.06
N GLY A 510 8.81 -10.11 14.25
CA GLY A 510 7.72 -9.15 14.37
C GLY A 510 6.51 -9.76 15.05
N PHE A 511 6.39 -9.58 16.37
CA PHE A 511 5.22 -10.04 17.11
C PHE A 511 4.04 -9.11 16.85
N HIS A 512 2.98 -9.63 16.21
CA HIS A 512 1.73 -8.91 16.00
C HIS A 512 0.86 -8.88 17.26
N TYR A 513 1.00 -9.87 18.15
CA TYR A 513 0.12 -10.11 19.31
C TYR A 513 -1.37 -10.15 18.94
N SER A 514 -1.64 -10.88 17.86
CA SER A 514 -2.93 -11.13 17.22
C SER A 514 -2.83 -12.48 16.52
N ASP A 515 -3.96 -13.14 16.27
CA ASP A 515 -3.99 -14.37 15.47
C ASP A 515 -3.92 -14.09 13.97
N PHE A 516 -4.07 -12.83 13.55
CA PHE A 516 -3.98 -12.46 12.14
C PHE A 516 -3.45 -11.03 11.97
N TRP A 517 -3.57 -10.46 10.76
CA TRP A 517 -3.15 -9.09 10.44
C TRP A 517 -3.49 -8.09 11.55
N ALA A 518 -2.47 -7.32 11.93
CA ALA A 518 -2.57 -6.25 12.92
C ALA A 518 -2.13 -4.96 12.22
N ASP A 519 -3.10 -4.11 11.91
CA ASP A 519 -2.98 -2.87 11.14
C ASP A 519 -3.59 -1.69 11.94
N PRO A 520 -3.46 -0.42 11.50
CA PRO A 520 -3.97 0.74 12.24
C PRO A 520 -5.50 0.79 12.40
N ALA A 521 -6.26 0.00 11.65
CA ALA A 521 -7.70 -0.13 11.77
C ALA A 521 -8.13 -1.41 12.51
N VAL A 522 -7.26 -2.43 12.59
CA VAL A 522 -7.57 -3.75 13.14
C VAL A 522 -6.42 -4.24 14.03
N GLN A 523 -6.62 -4.21 15.35
CA GLN A 523 -5.70 -4.76 16.35
C GLN A 523 -6.49 -5.76 17.21
N LEU A 524 -6.74 -6.96 16.70
CA LEU A 524 -7.53 -7.96 17.41
C LEU A 524 -6.71 -8.67 18.49
N LEU A 525 -7.40 -9.14 19.53
CA LEU A 525 -6.80 -9.92 20.60
C LEU A 525 -6.71 -11.40 20.16
N PRO A 526 -5.64 -12.15 20.44
CA PRO A 526 -5.57 -13.59 20.19
C PRO A 526 -6.73 -14.33 20.86
N LYS A 527 -7.33 -15.31 20.17
CA LYS A 527 -8.48 -16.11 20.67
C LYS A 527 -8.22 -16.66 22.07
N ALA A 528 -7.02 -17.20 22.30
CA ALA A 528 -6.61 -17.80 23.56
C ALA A 528 -6.56 -16.81 24.76
N TRP A 529 -6.46 -15.51 24.49
CA TRP A 529 -6.30 -14.45 25.49
C TRP A 529 -7.60 -13.70 25.80
N GLU A 530 -8.68 -13.94 25.05
CA GLU A 530 -9.96 -13.24 25.20
C GLU A 530 -10.55 -13.39 26.62
N LYS A 531 -10.39 -14.56 27.24
CA LYS A 531 -10.77 -14.83 28.64
C LYS A 531 -10.07 -13.92 29.67
N ASP A 532 -8.88 -13.40 29.33
CA ASP A 532 -8.01 -12.61 30.20
C ASP A 532 -8.13 -11.11 29.92
N ARG A 533 -8.93 -10.68 28.92
CA ARG A 533 -9.11 -9.28 28.45
C ARG A 533 -9.22 -8.22 29.56
N ASN A 534 -9.90 -8.55 30.66
CA ASN A 534 -10.17 -7.63 31.76
C ASN A 534 -9.17 -7.75 32.94
N ASN A 535 -8.09 -8.52 32.77
CA ASN A 535 -7.05 -8.73 33.78
C ASN A 535 -5.67 -8.34 33.21
N GLN A 536 -5.25 -7.11 33.48
CA GLN A 536 -3.98 -6.55 32.98
C GLN A 536 -2.77 -7.40 33.38
N GLU A 537 -2.69 -7.89 34.62
CA GLU A 537 -1.57 -8.72 35.08
C GLU A 537 -1.47 -10.01 34.29
N LYS A 538 -2.61 -10.67 34.04
CA LYS A 538 -2.65 -11.89 33.25
C LYS A 538 -2.35 -11.63 31.77
N MET A 539 -2.80 -10.50 31.23
CA MET A 539 -2.43 -10.07 29.87
C MET A 539 -0.92 -9.82 29.73
N CYS A 540 -0.29 -9.14 30.70
CA CYS A 540 1.17 -8.97 30.73
C CYS A 540 1.90 -10.32 30.81
N SER A 541 1.41 -11.27 31.61
CA SER A 541 1.93 -12.65 31.66
C SER A 541 1.83 -13.34 30.30
N ASN A 542 0.66 -13.30 29.66
CA ASN A 542 0.44 -13.93 28.35
C ASN A 542 1.39 -13.37 27.26
N VAL A 543 1.61 -12.06 27.23
CA VAL A 543 2.57 -11.41 26.32
C VAL A 543 4.01 -11.84 26.63
N TYR A 544 4.42 -11.80 27.90
CA TYR A 544 5.78 -12.17 28.29
C TYR A 544 6.09 -13.64 27.96
N GLU A 545 5.24 -14.60 28.35
CA GLU A 545 5.51 -16.02 28.11
C GLU A 545 5.52 -16.34 26.61
N PHE A 546 4.54 -15.87 25.82
CA PHE A 546 4.52 -16.13 24.38
C PHE A 546 5.76 -15.56 23.65
N THR A 547 6.20 -14.36 24.06
CA THR A 547 7.42 -13.75 23.51
C THR A 547 8.65 -14.57 23.90
N LYS A 548 8.75 -14.98 25.16
CA LYS A 548 9.86 -15.77 25.71
C LYS A 548 9.95 -17.15 25.06
N GLU A 549 8.88 -17.93 25.09
CA GLU A 549 8.83 -19.29 24.54
C GLU A 549 9.16 -19.30 23.03
N THR A 550 8.72 -18.27 22.30
CA THR A 550 9.07 -18.09 20.89
C THR A 550 10.57 -17.79 20.73
N LEU A 551 11.11 -16.83 21.49
CA LEU A 551 12.53 -16.47 21.41
C LEU A 551 13.47 -17.60 21.81
N GLU A 552 13.10 -18.39 22.82
CA GLU A 552 13.83 -19.59 23.23
C GLU A 552 13.84 -20.63 22.08
N GLN A 553 12.69 -20.94 21.48
CA GLN A 553 12.62 -21.84 20.31
C GLN A 553 13.46 -21.37 19.11
N PHE A 554 13.43 -20.07 18.78
CA PHE A 554 14.22 -19.54 17.65
C PHE A 554 15.73 -19.54 17.94
N LYS A 555 16.13 -19.25 19.18
CA LYS A 555 17.53 -19.35 19.63
C LYS A 555 18.02 -20.79 19.58
N ASP A 556 17.22 -21.75 20.05
CA ASP A 556 17.55 -23.18 20.03
C ASP A 556 17.58 -23.75 18.60
N ALA A 557 16.83 -23.13 17.68
CA ALA A 557 16.91 -23.38 16.24
C ALA A 557 18.13 -22.75 15.54
N GLY A 558 18.97 -22.00 16.26
CA GLY A 558 20.21 -21.38 15.73
C GLY A 558 20.02 -20.04 15.01
N ALA A 559 18.90 -19.34 15.23
CA ALA A 559 18.64 -18.05 14.59
C ALA A 559 19.51 -16.91 15.19
N ASP A 560 20.18 -16.12 14.34
CA ASP A 560 20.81 -14.85 14.74
C ASP A 560 19.72 -13.77 14.89
N ILE A 561 19.03 -13.79 16.03
CA ILE A 561 17.97 -12.83 16.36
C ILE A 561 18.63 -11.46 16.61
N GLY A 562 18.59 -10.63 15.58
CA GLY A 562 19.24 -9.32 15.60
C GLY A 562 18.37 -8.21 16.21
N MET A 563 17.05 -8.34 16.07
CA MET A 563 16.04 -7.38 16.52
C MET A 563 14.72 -8.11 16.83
N VAL A 564 13.92 -7.59 17.75
CA VAL A 564 12.57 -8.07 18.04
C VAL A 564 11.63 -6.88 18.05
N GLN A 565 10.60 -6.93 17.20
CA GLN A 565 9.53 -5.93 17.15
C GLN A 565 8.38 -6.38 18.07
N VAL A 566 7.99 -5.50 18.99
CA VAL A 566 6.94 -5.71 19.99
C VAL A 566 5.71 -4.91 19.56
N GLY A 567 4.75 -5.58 18.91
CA GLY A 567 3.54 -4.98 18.32
C GLY A 567 3.76 -4.54 16.87
N ASN A 568 2.71 -4.57 16.04
CA ASN A 568 2.73 -4.10 14.66
C ASN A 568 1.81 -2.88 14.44
N GLU A 569 2.35 -1.82 13.85
CA GLU A 569 1.59 -0.62 13.41
C GLU A 569 0.66 -0.01 14.48
N ILE A 570 1.14 0.07 15.72
CA ILE A 570 0.31 0.30 16.90
C ILE A 570 -0.06 1.78 17.16
N SER A 571 -0.13 2.65 16.14
CA SER A 571 -0.40 4.08 16.39
C SER A 571 -1.82 4.36 16.89
N GLN A 572 -2.78 3.53 16.49
CA GLN A 572 -4.20 3.66 16.83
C GLN A 572 -4.66 2.71 17.93
N GLY A 573 -3.82 1.74 18.31
CA GLY A 573 -4.14 0.74 19.33
C GLY A 573 -3.25 -0.49 19.28
N MET A 574 -3.48 -1.41 20.20
CA MET A 574 -2.82 -2.72 20.28
C MET A 574 -3.71 -3.69 21.06
N MET A 575 -3.73 -4.98 20.68
CA MET A 575 -4.36 -6.07 21.46
C MET A 575 -5.79 -5.77 21.94
N GLY A 576 -6.68 -5.38 21.03
CA GLY A 576 -8.08 -5.04 21.32
C GLY A 576 -8.31 -3.66 21.95
N ILE A 577 -7.26 -2.92 22.27
CA ILE A 577 -7.33 -1.57 22.85
C ILE A 577 -7.09 -0.52 21.75
N MET A 578 -8.18 -0.06 21.12
CA MET A 578 -8.14 1.03 20.12
C MET A 578 -8.43 2.40 20.74
N HIS A 579 -7.92 3.46 20.14
CA HIS A 579 -8.37 4.85 20.38
C HIS A 579 -9.90 4.98 20.16
N ARG A 580 -10.54 6.03 20.70
CA ARG A 580 -11.99 6.28 20.51
C ARG A 580 -12.33 7.69 20.06
N THR A 581 -11.62 8.69 20.57
CA THR A 581 -11.99 10.11 20.42
C THR A 581 -10.82 11.01 20.08
N LYS A 582 -9.59 10.50 20.23
CA LYS A 582 -8.35 11.22 19.94
C LYS A 582 -7.74 10.81 18.60
N ALA A 583 -6.73 11.55 18.16
CA ALA A 583 -6.07 11.32 16.87
C ALA A 583 -5.12 10.10 16.84
N ASN A 584 -4.84 9.52 18.00
CA ASN A 584 -4.04 8.31 18.21
C ASN A 584 -4.29 7.79 19.65
N VAL A 585 -3.85 6.57 19.96
CA VAL A 585 -4.09 5.95 21.29
C VAL A 585 -3.27 6.60 22.41
N TRP A 586 -2.11 7.17 22.09
CA TRP A 586 -1.17 7.77 23.05
C TRP A 586 -1.68 9.08 23.70
N GLN A 587 -2.73 9.67 23.14
CA GLN A 587 -3.47 10.79 23.72
C GLN A 587 -4.57 10.36 24.73
N GLU A 588 -4.84 9.05 24.86
CA GLU A 588 -5.84 8.48 25.79
C GLU A 588 -5.10 7.76 26.94
N GLU A 589 -4.70 8.51 27.97
CA GLU A 589 -3.74 8.06 29.02
C GLU A 589 -4.05 6.66 29.58
N GLU A 590 -5.28 6.42 30.04
CA GLU A 590 -5.74 5.14 30.59
C GLU A 590 -5.47 3.94 29.66
N LYS A 591 -5.55 4.13 28.34
CA LYS A 591 -5.27 3.09 27.35
C LYS A 591 -3.78 2.97 27.06
N SER A 592 -3.08 4.09 26.94
CA SER A 592 -1.63 4.08 26.72
C SER A 592 -0.89 3.37 27.86
N VAL A 593 -1.30 3.58 29.13
CA VAL A 593 -0.72 2.88 30.29
C VAL A 593 -0.91 1.35 30.22
N LEU A 594 -2.06 0.88 29.72
CA LEU A 594 -2.30 -0.56 29.51
C LEU A 594 -1.39 -1.11 28.41
N ILE A 595 -1.35 -0.44 27.25
CA ILE A 595 -0.50 -0.86 26.11
C ILE A 595 0.98 -0.83 26.51
N ASP A 596 1.45 0.22 27.20
CA ASP A 596 2.83 0.38 27.67
C ASP A 596 3.24 -0.71 28.67
N SER A 597 2.28 -1.25 29.44
CA SER A 597 2.54 -2.43 30.29
C SER A 597 2.74 -3.72 29.47
N TYR A 598 2.03 -3.88 28.35
CA TYR A 598 2.22 -5.01 27.43
C TYR A 598 3.52 -4.89 26.64
N LEU A 599 3.86 -3.68 26.18
CA LEU A 599 5.15 -3.39 25.53
C LEU A 599 6.32 -3.73 26.46
N ASN A 600 6.26 -3.33 27.73
CA ASN A 600 7.26 -3.69 28.74
C ASN A 600 7.32 -5.21 29.01
N ALA A 601 6.18 -5.92 28.99
CA ALA A 601 6.16 -7.36 29.17
C ALA A 601 6.89 -8.11 28.04
N GLY A 602 6.66 -7.71 26.78
CA GLY A 602 7.38 -8.22 25.62
C GLY A 602 8.87 -7.83 25.64
N ALA A 603 9.18 -6.56 25.90
CA ALA A 603 10.56 -6.07 26.00
C ALA A 603 11.36 -6.84 27.07
N ARG A 604 10.77 -7.11 28.24
CA ARG A 604 11.39 -7.90 29.31
C ARG A 604 11.77 -9.31 28.83
N ALA A 605 10.87 -9.99 28.10
CA ALA A 605 11.19 -11.30 27.52
C ALA A 605 12.37 -11.22 26.55
N VAL A 606 12.45 -10.18 25.70
CA VAL A 606 13.60 -9.95 24.80
C VAL A 606 14.89 -9.78 25.60
N ARG A 607 14.92 -8.93 26.64
CA ARG A 607 16.11 -8.70 27.45
C ARG A 607 16.59 -9.94 28.20
N GLU A 608 15.68 -10.80 28.64
CA GLU A 608 16.00 -12.05 29.34
C GLU A 608 16.48 -13.17 28.38
N CYS A 609 15.90 -13.27 27.18
CA CYS A 609 16.17 -14.40 26.27
C CYS A 609 17.30 -14.12 25.26
N VAL A 610 17.39 -12.89 24.76
CA VAL A 610 18.31 -12.45 23.71
C VAL A 610 18.79 -11.01 24.01
N PRO A 611 19.60 -10.80 25.06
CA PRO A 611 19.99 -9.45 25.52
C PRO A 611 20.70 -8.59 24.47
N ASP A 612 21.36 -9.22 23.49
CA ASP A 612 22.02 -8.52 22.38
C ASP A 612 21.04 -8.07 21.27
N ALA A 613 19.79 -8.55 21.27
CA ALA A 613 18.77 -8.15 20.29
C ALA A 613 18.24 -6.73 20.60
N LEU A 614 18.01 -5.94 19.55
CA LEU A 614 17.39 -4.62 19.70
C LEU A 614 15.87 -4.79 19.88
N VAL A 615 15.30 -4.11 20.87
CA VAL A 615 13.84 -4.03 21.06
C VAL A 615 13.29 -2.90 20.18
N ALA A 616 12.34 -3.21 19.30
CA ALA A 616 11.70 -2.26 18.40
C ALA A 616 10.20 -2.13 18.69
N ILE A 617 9.66 -0.92 18.54
CA ILE A 617 8.20 -0.66 18.55
C ILE A 617 7.81 -0.08 17.18
N HIS A 618 6.76 -0.62 16.55
CA HIS A 618 6.39 -0.28 15.18
C HIS A 618 5.15 0.63 15.08
N LEU A 619 5.26 1.73 14.35
CA LEU A 619 4.14 2.62 13.99
C LEU A 619 3.98 2.69 12.46
N ASP A 620 2.75 2.78 11.95
CA ASP A 620 2.42 2.86 10.51
C ASP A 620 2.83 4.18 9.81
N THR A 621 3.35 5.15 10.55
CA THR A 621 3.32 6.56 10.15
C THR A 621 4.62 7.30 10.42
N LEU A 622 4.93 8.28 9.58
CA LEU A 622 6.01 9.26 9.79
C LEU A 622 5.51 10.57 10.44
N ASN A 623 4.29 10.58 10.99
CA ASN A 623 3.70 11.78 11.59
C ASN A 623 4.35 12.14 12.93
N LEU A 624 5.16 13.20 12.93
CA LEU A 624 5.87 13.73 14.11
C LEU A 624 4.95 14.11 15.30
N SER A 625 3.67 14.38 15.09
CA SER A 625 2.75 14.62 16.22
C SER A 625 2.47 13.32 16.96
N ILE A 626 2.21 12.24 16.22
CA ILE A 626 1.98 10.91 16.79
C ILE A 626 3.25 10.41 17.49
N TYR A 627 4.44 10.67 16.93
CA TYR A 627 5.71 10.33 17.59
C TYR A 627 5.92 11.09 18.89
N LYS A 628 5.50 12.36 18.97
CA LYS A 628 5.56 13.13 20.22
C LYS A 628 4.63 12.52 21.26
N ASP A 629 3.39 12.21 20.89
CA ASP A 629 2.41 11.63 21.80
C ASP A 629 2.89 10.25 22.30
N ALA A 630 3.29 9.36 21.39
CA ALA A 630 3.82 8.03 21.67
C ALA A 630 5.06 8.07 22.58
N MET A 631 6.13 8.76 22.17
CA MET A 631 7.37 8.81 22.96
C MET A 631 7.20 9.53 24.31
N ASN A 632 6.20 10.42 24.45
CA ASN A 632 5.87 11.01 25.75
C ASN A 632 5.14 10.02 26.67
N ALA A 633 4.22 9.20 26.16
CA ALA A 633 3.60 8.10 26.91
C ALA A 633 4.68 7.08 27.35
N TRP A 634 5.48 6.61 26.39
CA TRP A 634 6.55 5.63 26.62
C TRP A 634 7.59 6.09 27.64
N GLU A 635 7.91 7.39 27.72
CA GLU A 635 8.81 7.93 28.75
C GLU A 635 8.13 8.16 30.11
N ARG A 636 6.83 8.51 30.13
CA ARG A 636 6.02 8.58 31.37
C ARG A 636 5.96 7.21 32.04
N ASP A 637 5.69 6.18 31.25
CA ASP A 637 5.43 4.81 31.71
C ASP A 637 6.67 3.90 31.63
N LYS A 638 7.82 4.47 31.23
CA LYS A 638 9.16 3.86 31.22
C LYS A 638 9.27 2.60 30.36
N VAL A 639 8.66 2.61 29.17
CA VAL A 639 8.78 1.53 28.19
C VAL A 639 10.25 1.32 27.78
N ASP A 640 10.76 0.10 27.97
CA ASP A 640 12.07 -0.31 27.48
C ASP A 640 12.00 -0.64 25.98
N TYR A 641 12.78 0.09 25.18
CA TYR A 641 12.95 -0.13 23.75
C TYR A 641 14.21 0.57 23.24
N ASP A 642 14.77 0.11 22.12
CA ASP A 642 15.96 0.68 21.48
C ASP A 642 15.60 1.45 20.20
N VAL A 643 14.64 0.91 19.42
CA VAL A 643 14.31 1.37 18.06
C VAL A 643 12.85 1.82 17.98
N LEU A 644 12.62 3.01 17.40
CA LEU A 644 11.31 3.35 16.85
C LEU A 644 11.31 2.96 15.36
N GLY A 645 10.44 2.02 15.02
CA GLY A 645 10.22 1.54 13.65
C GLY A 645 9.04 2.24 12.97
N SER A 646 9.14 2.47 11.66
CA SER A 646 8.06 3.06 10.86
C SER A 646 7.73 2.26 9.60
N SER A 647 6.45 2.15 9.23
CA SER A 647 6.06 1.93 7.83
C SER A 647 6.29 3.21 7.03
N SER A 648 6.66 3.08 5.75
CA SER A 648 6.91 4.24 4.87
C SER A 648 6.77 3.90 3.39
N TYR A 649 5.53 3.75 2.91
CA TYR A 649 5.24 3.44 1.51
C TYR A 649 5.18 4.69 0.62
N ALA A 650 5.98 4.70 -0.46
CA ALA A 650 6.16 5.89 -1.30
C ALA A 650 4.91 6.29 -2.11
N PHE A 651 4.01 5.34 -2.41
CA PHE A 651 2.78 5.60 -3.15
C PHE A 651 1.71 6.34 -2.32
N TRP A 652 1.72 6.20 -0.99
CA TRP A 652 0.84 6.97 -0.10
C TRP A 652 1.53 8.22 0.45
N ALA A 653 2.84 8.16 0.75
CA ALA A 653 3.57 9.29 1.33
C ALA A 653 3.99 10.36 0.30
N GLY A 654 4.10 9.98 -0.98
CA GLY A 654 4.42 10.86 -2.10
C GLY A 654 5.72 11.67 -1.92
N LYS A 655 5.76 12.85 -2.54
CA LYS A 655 6.95 13.74 -2.61
C LYS A 655 7.52 14.16 -1.25
N ASN A 656 6.76 14.03 -0.16
CA ASN A 656 7.19 14.43 1.18
C ASN A 656 7.85 13.30 1.99
N MET A 657 7.80 12.04 1.52
CA MET A 657 8.32 10.85 2.23
C MET A 657 9.72 11.06 2.80
N LEU A 658 10.70 11.36 1.95
CA LEU A 658 12.11 11.50 2.34
C LEU A 658 12.31 12.62 3.37
N GLY A 659 11.61 13.74 3.20
CA GLY A 659 11.65 14.87 4.14
C GLY A 659 11.05 14.51 5.50
N ASN A 660 10.05 13.64 5.54
CA ASN A 660 9.45 13.15 6.78
C ASN A 660 10.34 12.08 7.45
N VAL A 661 10.92 11.14 6.70
CA VAL A 661 11.93 10.17 7.19
C VAL A 661 13.10 10.90 7.87
N ARG A 662 13.68 11.92 7.24
CA ARG A 662 14.79 12.69 7.82
C ARG A 662 14.39 13.39 9.12
N LYS A 663 13.20 13.96 9.21
CA LYS A 663 12.70 14.61 10.45
C LYS A 663 12.36 13.60 11.54
N ALA A 664 11.79 12.46 11.17
CA ALA A 664 11.45 11.35 12.07
C ALA A 664 12.71 10.83 12.77
N GLY A 665 13.74 10.44 12.00
CA GLY A 665 15.03 9.99 12.55
C GLY A 665 15.67 11.03 13.48
N ASN A 666 15.71 12.31 13.07
CA ASN A 666 16.21 13.41 13.91
C ASN A 666 15.44 13.55 15.24
N TYR A 667 14.11 13.46 15.19
CA TYR A 667 13.29 13.55 16.40
C TYR A 667 13.56 12.38 17.35
N VAL A 668 13.59 11.16 16.81
CA VAL A 668 13.88 9.91 17.56
C VAL A 668 15.30 9.95 18.16
N ALA A 669 16.28 10.50 17.44
CA ALA A 669 17.64 10.71 17.94
C ALA A 669 17.68 11.66 19.15
N SER A 670 16.84 12.71 19.17
CA SER A 670 16.79 13.67 20.28
C SER A 670 16.20 13.10 21.58
N ARG A 671 15.52 11.94 21.50
CA ARG A 671 15.08 11.12 22.65
C ARG A 671 16.04 9.95 22.96
N GLY A 672 17.19 9.87 22.28
CA GLY A 672 18.24 8.89 22.54
C GLY A 672 17.94 7.48 22.00
N LYS A 673 17.10 7.38 20.97
CA LYS A 673 16.64 6.12 20.38
C LYS A 673 17.12 5.97 18.93
N LEU A 674 17.14 4.74 18.45
CA LEU A 674 17.49 4.36 17.08
C LEU A 674 16.25 4.41 16.17
N PHE A 675 16.45 4.54 14.86
CA PHE A 675 15.37 4.63 13.88
C PHE A 675 15.58 3.65 12.71
N ALA A 676 14.50 2.99 12.31
CA ALA A 676 14.46 2.10 11.15
C ALA A 676 13.11 2.22 10.44
N VAL A 677 13.10 1.96 9.13
CA VAL A 677 11.84 1.74 8.39
C VAL A 677 11.59 0.23 8.35
N LEU A 678 10.53 -0.23 9.03
CA LEU A 678 10.25 -1.67 9.16
C LEU A 678 9.39 -2.21 8.02
N GLU A 679 8.72 -1.34 7.26
CA GLU A 679 7.99 -1.72 6.06
C GLU A 679 8.08 -0.64 4.98
N THR A 680 8.36 -1.04 3.74
CA THR A 680 8.34 -0.20 2.52
C THR A 680 8.28 -1.11 1.30
N SER A 681 7.73 -0.62 0.19
CA SER A 681 7.73 -1.33 -1.10
C SER A 681 7.64 -0.34 -2.27
N TRP A 682 7.84 -0.84 -3.49
CA TRP A 682 7.62 -0.07 -4.71
C TRP A 682 7.25 -0.97 -5.91
N LEU A 683 6.38 -0.49 -6.79
CA LEU A 683 5.81 -1.27 -7.88
C LEU A 683 6.85 -1.66 -8.94
N ASN A 684 6.97 -2.96 -9.22
CA ASN A 684 7.59 -3.50 -10.42
C ASN A 684 6.67 -3.36 -11.66
N SER A 685 5.35 -3.37 -11.46
CA SER A 685 4.36 -3.22 -12.53
C SER A 685 3.05 -2.61 -11.99
N GLN A 686 2.13 -2.21 -12.87
CA GLN A 686 0.74 -1.86 -12.51
C GLN A 686 -0.25 -3.01 -12.78
N LYS A 687 0.26 -4.17 -13.16
CA LYS A 687 -0.53 -5.33 -13.58
C LYS A 687 -0.69 -6.30 -12.42
N ASP A 688 -1.68 -7.18 -12.54
CA ASP A 688 -1.99 -8.26 -11.61
C ASP A 688 -1.50 -9.57 -12.23
N ALA A 689 -0.62 -10.31 -11.53
CA ALA A 689 -0.08 -11.58 -12.00
C ALA A 689 -0.76 -12.83 -11.37
N ASP A 690 -1.73 -12.64 -10.47
CA ASP A 690 -2.33 -13.67 -9.61
C ASP A 690 -3.85 -13.85 -9.87
N GLY A 691 -4.54 -12.75 -10.19
CA GLY A 691 -5.98 -12.65 -10.35
C GLY A 691 -6.72 -12.19 -9.08
N THR A 692 -5.98 -11.79 -8.06
CA THR A 692 -6.47 -11.09 -6.87
C THR A 692 -6.00 -9.65 -6.93
N VAL A 693 -6.92 -8.70 -6.74
CA VAL A 693 -6.63 -7.28 -7.02
C VAL A 693 -5.53 -6.75 -6.10
N ASN A 694 -4.40 -6.37 -6.71
CA ASN A 694 -3.28 -5.71 -6.04
C ASN A 694 -3.69 -4.47 -5.23
N MET A 695 -3.13 -4.32 -4.03
CA MET A 695 -3.38 -3.22 -3.10
C MET A 695 -3.12 -1.84 -3.71
N VAL A 696 -2.16 -1.75 -4.63
CA VAL A 696 -1.84 -0.52 -5.38
C VAL A 696 -1.53 -0.88 -6.82
N ASN A 697 -2.43 -0.51 -7.74
CA ASN A 697 -2.27 -0.61 -9.19
C ASN A 697 -2.18 0.76 -9.89
N ASN A 698 -2.31 1.85 -9.15
CA ASN A 698 -2.27 3.22 -9.67
C ASN A 698 -1.27 4.07 -8.86
N THR A 699 -0.37 4.74 -9.58
CA THR A 699 0.71 5.55 -9.03
C THR A 699 0.48 7.05 -9.19
N LYS A 700 -0.77 7.50 -9.13
CA LYS A 700 -1.12 8.92 -9.10
C LYS A 700 -0.37 9.61 -7.95
N ASP A 701 0.30 10.73 -8.26
CA ASP A 701 1.18 11.49 -7.35
C ASP A 701 2.49 10.80 -6.89
N ALA A 702 2.83 9.65 -7.48
CA ALA A 702 4.12 8.98 -7.27
C ALA A 702 5.34 9.83 -7.67
N VAL A 703 6.48 9.51 -7.04
CA VAL A 703 7.77 10.17 -7.27
C VAL A 703 8.67 9.35 -8.20
N TYR A 704 8.60 8.02 -8.10
CA TYR A 704 9.44 7.08 -8.82
C TYR A 704 8.66 6.49 -10.00
N LYS A 705 9.39 6.02 -11.03
CA LYS A 705 8.79 5.27 -12.15
C LYS A 705 8.30 3.91 -11.67
N VAL A 706 7.29 3.33 -12.32
CA VAL A 706 7.00 1.90 -12.16
C VAL A 706 8.14 1.08 -12.81
N GLY A 707 8.50 -0.06 -12.24
CA GLY A 707 9.54 -0.94 -12.77
C GLY A 707 10.80 -1.04 -11.90
N PRO A 708 11.70 -2.02 -12.18
CA PRO A 708 12.91 -2.29 -11.39
C PRO A 708 13.79 -1.06 -11.14
N GLN A 709 13.97 -0.18 -12.15
CA GLN A 709 14.76 1.04 -11.95
C GLN A 709 14.13 1.97 -10.90
N GLY A 710 12.80 2.08 -10.88
CA GLY A 710 12.08 2.87 -9.88
C GLY A 710 12.18 2.27 -8.47
N GLN A 711 12.20 0.94 -8.35
CA GLN A 711 12.46 0.27 -7.07
C GLN A 711 13.88 0.59 -6.56
N ALA A 712 14.89 0.52 -7.43
CA ALA A 712 16.28 0.84 -7.10
C ALA A 712 16.49 2.32 -6.73
N ASP A 713 15.81 3.24 -7.44
CA ASP A 713 15.82 4.68 -7.11
C ASP A 713 15.12 4.96 -5.76
N MET A 714 13.93 4.39 -5.52
CA MET A 714 13.19 4.50 -4.25
C MET A 714 14.04 4.02 -3.08
N LEU A 715 14.65 2.84 -3.21
CA LEU A 715 15.53 2.26 -2.20
C LEU A 715 16.77 3.12 -1.95
N SER A 716 17.39 3.65 -3.00
CA SER A 716 18.56 4.53 -2.87
C SER A 716 18.24 5.80 -2.08
N ASP A 717 17.16 6.48 -2.45
CA ASP A 717 16.75 7.74 -1.84
C ASP A 717 16.23 7.54 -0.40
N LEU A 718 15.52 6.43 -0.13
CA LEU A 718 15.08 6.06 1.21
C LEU A 718 16.26 5.77 2.14
N TYR A 719 17.24 4.97 1.70
CA TYR A 719 18.40 4.67 2.52
C TYR A 719 19.27 5.91 2.77
N ASP A 720 19.42 6.83 1.80
CA ASP A 720 20.08 8.12 2.05
C ASP A 720 19.30 8.98 3.07
N ALA A 721 17.97 8.99 3.00
CA ALA A 721 17.13 9.67 3.97
C ALA A 721 17.32 9.12 5.40
N ILE A 722 17.33 7.80 5.58
CA ILE A 722 17.53 7.14 6.87
C ILE A 722 18.96 7.40 7.40
N LEU A 723 19.98 7.19 6.56
CA LEU A 723 21.40 7.23 6.94
C LEU A 723 22.02 8.62 6.96
N SER A 724 21.24 9.66 6.63
CA SER A 724 21.60 11.06 6.92
C SER A 724 21.49 11.42 8.40
N ASN A 725 20.83 10.57 9.21
CA ASN A 725 20.83 10.66 10.66
C ASN A 725 21.70 9.56 11.26
N ASP A 726 22.57 9.92 12.20
CA ASP A 726 23.46 8.95 12.85
C ASP A 726 22.72 7.85 13.63
N ASN A 727 21.45 8.02 14.00
CA ASN A 727 20.65 6.97 14.64
C ASN A 727 19.95 6.02 13.65
N GLY A 728 20.05 6.26 12.34
CA GLY A 728 19.45 5.44 11.30
C GLY A 728 20.14 4.08 11.17
N LEU A 729 19.34 3.01 11.14
CA LEU A 729 19.83 1.63 11.02
C LEU A 729 19.75 1.09 9.59
N GLY A 730 18.67 1.39 8.86
CA GLY A 730 18.36 0.85 7.54
C GLY A 730 16.86 0.63 7.37
N ALA A 731 16.48 -0.22 6.41
CA ALA A 731 15.07 -0.53 6.15
C ALA A 731 14.82 -2.02 5.87
N PHE A 732 13.54 -2.42 5.98
CA PHE A 732 13.03 -3.71 5.54
C PHE A 732 12.02 -3.50 4.40
N TYR A 733 12.27 -4.14 3.25
CA TYR A 733 11.33 -4.16 2.14
C TYR A 733 10.25 -5.20 2.42
N TRP A 734 8.99 -4.78 2.43
CA TRP A 734 7.88 -5.63 2.82
C TRP A 734 7.51 -6.59 1.68
N GLU A 735 7.43 -7.88 2.00
CA GLU A 735 7.10 -9.00 1.09
C GLU A 735 7.78 -8.92 -0.28
N GLY A 736 9.10 -8.71 -0.27
CA GLY A 736 9.89 -8.54 -1.50
C GLY A 736 9.96 -9.78 -2.40
N ALA A 737 9.31 -10.88 -2.02
CA ALA A 737 9.29 -12.16 -2.74
C ALA A 737 7.92 -12.85 -2.74
N TRP A 738 6.83 -12.16 -2.35
CA TRP A 738 5.48 -12.74 -2.44
C TRP A 738 5.02 -12.76 -3.90
N ILE A 739 5.00 -13.94 -4.51
CA ILE A 739 4.68 -14.10 -5.94
C ILE A 739 3.48 -15.06 -6.10
N PRO A 740 2.78 -15.04 -7.26
CA PRO A 740 1.67 -15.94 -7.52
C PRO A 740 2.08 -17.41 -7.35
N VAL A 741 1.16 -18.27 -6.89
CA VAL A 741 1.41 -19.72 -6.89
C VAL A 741 1.49 -20.23 -8.32
N LYS A 742 0.62 -19.70 -9.18
CA LYS A 742 0.64 -19.87 -10.63
C LYS A 742 0.38 -18.53 -11.31
N ALA A 743 1.41 -18.00 -11.98
CA ALA A 743 1.33 -16.74 -12.71
C ALA A 743 0.20 -16.72 -13.76
N GLY A 744 -0.35 -15.52 -14.01
CA GLY A 744 -1.43 -15.27 -14.94
C GLY A 744 -2.78 -15.11 -14.25
N TRP A 745 -3.43 -13.95 -14.36
CA TRP A 745 -4.69 -13.65 -13.67
C TRP A 745 -5.84 -14.60 -14.03
N VAL A 746 -5.78 -15.31 -15.17
CA VAL A 746 -6.75 -16.36 -15.50
C VAL A 746 -6.68 -17.57 -14.55
N ASN A 747 -5.59 -17.72 -13.79
CA ASN A 747 -5.40 -18.76 -12.78
C ASN A 747 -5.98 -18.40 -11.39
N TRP A 748 -6.72 -17.29 -11.27
CA TRP A 748 -7.28 -16.80 -9.99
C TRP A 748 -7.98 -17.86 -9.14
N LYS A 749 -8.70 -18.81 -9.75
CA LYS A 749 -9.37 -19.91 -9.03
C LYS A 749 -8.36 -20.80 -8.31
N TYR A 750 -7.33 -21.22 -9.03
CA TYR A 750 -6.25 -22.04 -8.48
C TYR A 750 -5.46 -21.28 -7.41
N ASN A 751 -5.08 -20.02 -7.65
CA ASN A 751 -4.37 -19.21 -6.66
C ASN A 751 -5.21 -19.00 -5.38
N LYS A 752 -6.54 -18.87 -5.52
CA LYS A 752 -7.49 -18.77 -4.40
C LYS A 752 -7.71 -20.08 -3.64
N GLU A 753 -7.70 -21.23 -4.34
CA GLU A 753 -7.71 -22.56 -3.73
C GLU A 753 -6.43 -22.82 -2.93
N MET A 754 -5.26 -22.51 -3.51
CA MET A 754 -3.96 -22.60 -2.84
C MET A 754 -3.85 -21.63 -1.65
N ALA A 755 -4.49 -20.46 -1.73
CA ALA A 755 -4.61 -19.55 -0.60
C ALA A 755 -5.41 -20.18 0.54
N ASN A 756 -6.55 -20.80 0.27
CA ASN A 756 -7.35 -21.52 1.26
C ASN A 756 -6.62 -22.72 1.89
N GLU A 757 -5.85 -23.48 1.10
CA GLU A 757 -5.18 -24.71 1.54
C GLU A 757 -3.87 -24.45 2.31
N PHE A 758 -2.97 -23.65 1.73
CA PHE A 758 -1.61 -23.44 2.26
C PHE A 758 -1.43 -22.07 2.93
N GLY A 759 -2.36 -21.15 2.70
CA GLY A 759 -2.26 -19.77 3.16
C GLY A 759 -1.39 -18.89 2.26
N THR A 760 -1.23 -19.24 0.97
CA THR A 760 -0.36 -18.51 0.03
C THR A 760 -0.83 -17.11 -0.32
N GLY A 761 -2.12 -16.80 -0.23
CA GLY A 761 -2.67 -15.48 -0.51
C GLY A 761 -2.87 -14.63 0.73
N TRP A 762 -3.30 -13.37 0.58
CA TRP A 762 -3.33 -12.40 1.69
C TRP A 762 -4.30 -12.79 2.82
N ALA A 763 -5.41 -13.46 2.48
CA ALA A 763 -6.38 -14.01 3.43
C ALA A 763 -7.24 -15.12 2.79
N THR A 764 -7.85 -15.95 3.64
CA THR A 764 -8.81 -17.00 3.28
C THR A 764 -10.23 -16.68 3.74
N GLU A 765 -11.22 -17.48 3.34
CA GLU A 765 -12.54 -17.42 4.00
C GLU A 765 -12.51 -17.90 5.45
N ASN A 766 -11.54 -18.74 5.82
CA ASN A 766 -11.41 -19.33 7.16
C ASN A 766 -11.03 -18.29 8.22
N ALA A 767 -10.50 -17.13 7.81
CA ALA A 767 -10.36 -15.94 8.66
C ALA A 767 -11.71 -15.35 9.12
N GLY A 768 -12.82 -15.76 8.49
CA GLY A 768 -14.18 -15.38 8.86
C GLY A 768 -14.53 -15.80 10.29
N GLY A 769 -15.04 -14.85 11.07
CA GLY A 769 -15.35 -15.03 12.49
C GLY A 769 -14.26 -14.49 13.42
N TYR A 770 -13.00 -14.47 12.98
CA TYR A 770 -11.94 -13.71 13.65
C TYR A 770 -11.77 -12.32 13.03
N TYR A 771 -11.44 -12.26 11.74
CA TYR A 771 -11.15 -11.01 11.05
C TYR A 771 -12.43 -10.29 10.58
N PRO A 772 -12.45 -8.94 10.48
CA PRO A 772 -13.66 -8.20 10.11
C PRO A 772 -14.20 -8.59 8.74
N LYS A 773 -15.48 -8.97 8.67
CA LYS A 773 -16.14 -9.36 7.40
C LYS A 773 -16.05 -8.27 6.32
N SER A 774 -16.02 -6.99 6.70
CA SER A 774 -15.84 -5.85 5.79
C SER A 774 -14.44 -5.72 5.18
N LYS A 775 -13.44 -6.44 5.70
CA LYS A 775 -12.10 -6.57 5.11
C LYS A 775 -12.02 -7.77 4.17
N LEU A 776 -12.71 -8.88 4.50
CA LEU A 776 -12.72 -10.11 3.70
C LEU A 776 -13.70 -10.06 2.50
N TYR A 777 -14.72 -9.20 2.56
CA TYR A 777 -15.75 -9.07 1.52
C TYR A 777 -16.05 -7.61 1.17
N TYR A 778 -16.09 -7.30 -0.12
CA TYR A 778 -16.51 -6.00 -0.66
C TYR A 778 -17.81 -6.14 -1.46
N ASN A 779 -18.85 -5.37 -1.12
CA ASN A 779 -20.20 -5.49 -1.69
C ASN A 779 -20.77 -6.92 -1.69
N GLY A 780 -20.39 -7.73 -0.70
CA GLY A 780 -20.78 -9.15 -0.58
C GLY A 780 -19.90 -10.13 -1.34
N ASN A 781 -19.07 -9.67 -2.29
CA ASN A 781 -18.13 -10.50 -3.02
C ASN A 781 -16.84 -10.73 -2.20
N PRO A 782 -16.24 -11.92 -2.23
CA PRO A 782 -15.01 -12.22 -1.50
C PRO A 782 -13.82 -11.51 -2.12
N VAL A 783 -13.14 -10.66 -1.35
CA VAL A 783 -11.87 -10.02 -1.71
C VAL A 783 -10.65 -10.67 -1.05
N TRP A 784 -10.87 -11.61 -0.11
CA TRP A 784 -9.89 -12.64 0.23
C TRP A 784 -9.60 -13.49 -1.02
N GLY A 785 -8.38 -14.01 -1.14
CA GLY A 785 -7.88 -14.63 -2.37
C GLY A 785 -6.39 -14.91 -2.31
N GLY A 786 -5.75 -14.89 -3.48
CA GLY A 786 -4.30 -14.99 -3.68
C GLY A 786 -3.54 -13.75 -3.17
N ASP A 787 -2.39 -13.49 -3.77
CA ASP A 787 -1.55 -12.35 -3.40
C ASP A 787 -2.20 -11.01 -3.80
N SER A 788 -1.92 -9.95 -3.05
CA SER A 788 -2.35 -8.58 -3.37
C SER A 788 -1.17 -7.61 -3.45
N TRP A 789 0.05 -8.15 -3.60
CA TRP A 789 1.31 -7.41 -3.64
C TRP A 789 2.34 -7.95 -4.66
N ASP A 790 1.96 -8.89 -5.53
CA ASP A 790 2.84 -9.52 -6.53
C ASP A 790 3.55 -8.47 -7.41
N ASN A 791 2.83 -7.38 -7.71
CA ASN A 791 3.29 -6.25 -8.51
C ASN A 791 4.32 -5.34 -7.82
N GLN A 792 4.76 -5.68 -6.60
CA GLN A 792 5.73 -4.93 -5.80
C GLN A 792 6.94 -5.76 -5.39
N THR A 793 7.06 -7.02 -5.80
CA THR A 793 8.23 -7.85 -5.48
C THR A 793 9.52 -7.40 -6.16
N LEU A 794 10.64 -7.89 -5.62
CA LEU A 794 11.97 -7.82 -6.23
C LEU A 794 12.32 -9.09 -7.05
N PHE A 795 11.28 -9.86 -7.41
CA PHE A 795 11.31 -11.01 -8.31
C PHE A 795 10.30 -10.79 -9.45
N ASP A 796 10.40 -11.53 -10.55
CA ASP A 796 9.29 -11.66 -11.49
C ASP A 796 8.22 -12.62 -10.93
N ASP A 797 7.08 -12.66 -11.60
CA ASP A 797 5.92 -13.52 -11.31
C ASP A 797 6.23 -15.04 -11.35
N LYS A 798 7.46 -15.41 -11.72
CA LYS A 798 7.96 -16.78 -11.82
C LYS A 798 9.15 -17.05 -10.88
N GLY A 799 9.51 -16.10 -10.03
CA GLY A 799 10.56 -16.26 -9.02
C GLY A 799 11.99 -16.04 -9.50
N TYR A 800 12.20 -15.42 -10.66
CA TYR A 800 13.53 -14.94 -11.07
C TYR A 800 13.80 -13.56 -10.45
N PRO A 801 15.00 -13.30 -9.90
CA PRO A 801 15.31 -12.03 -9.26
C PRO A 801 15.35 -10.89 -10.28
N LEU A 802 14.71 -9.76 -9.93
CA LEU A 802 14.82 -8.53 -10.71
C LEU A 802 16.19 -7.90 -10.50
N ASP A 803 16.71 -7.19 -11.50
CA ASP A 803 18.02 -6.52 -11.41
C ASP A 803 18.05 -5.48 -10.26
N SER A 804 16.88 -4.99 -9.84
CA SER A 804 16.67 -4.13 -8.65
C SER A 804 17.10 -4.77 -7.33
N LEU A 805 17.03 -6.11 -7.19
CA LEU A 805 17.46 -6.82 -5.98
C LEU A 805 18.95 -6.62 -5.69
N ARG A 806 19.78 -6.40 -6.73
CA ARG A 806 21.21 -6.13 -6.60
C ARG A 806 21.49 -4.83 -5.81
N PHE A 807 20.49 -3.98 -5.58
CA PHE A 807 20.59 -2.79 -4.71
C PHE A 807 21.31 -3.07 -3.39
N TYR A 808 20.95 -4.15 -2.70
CA TYR A 808 21.49 -4.43 -1.36
C TYR A 808 23.00 -4.74 -1.34
N LYS A 809 23.58 -5.11 -2.49
CA LYS A 809 25.02 -5.30 -2.68
C LYS A 809 25.66 -4.04 -3.27
N ASP A 810 25.11 -3.53 -4.36
CA ASP A 810 25.76 -2.49 -5.15
C ASP A 810 25.61 -1.09 -4.56
N ALA A 811 24.61 -0.82 -3.72
CA ALA A 811 24.46 0.49 -3.07
C ALA A 811 25.44 0.73 -1.91
N VAL A 812 26.07 -0.32 -1.38
CA VAL A 812 27.00 -0.23 -0.23
C VAL A 812 28.23 0.62 -0.59
N SER A 813 28.49 1.67 0.19
CA SER A 813 29.57 2.64 -0.06
C SER A 813 30.84 2.42 0.77
N SER A 814 30.78 1.57 1.81
CA SER A 814 31.93 1.28 2.67
C SER A 814 31.77 -0.05 3.42
N ASN A 815 32.85 -0.80 3.57
CA ASN A 815 32.88 -2.04 4.38
C ASN A 815 33.22 -1.75 5.86
N GLU A 816 33.21 -0.48 6.29
CA GLU A 816 33.42 -0.13 7.70
C GLU A 816 32.25 -0.61 8.58
N LYS A 817 32.58 -1.23 9.71
CA LYS A 817 31.63 -1.57 10.77
C LYS A 817 31.51 -0.41 11.75
N TYR A 818 30.28 -0.07 12.14
CA TYR A 818 29.97 1.07 13.01
C TYR A 818 29.04 0.68 14.15
N SER A 819 29.39 1.07 15.38
CA SER A 819 28.49 1.08 16.52
C SER A 819 27.64 2.36 16.54
N ARG A 820 26.69 2.42 17.47
CA ARG A 820 25.95 3.65 17.83
C ARG A 820 26.19 4.00 19.28
N VAL A 821 26.49 5.26 19.55
CA VAL A 821 26.68 5.76 20.91
C VAL A 821 25.63 6.82 21.23
N VAL A 822 24.80 6.54 22.24
CA VAL A 822 23.83 7.49 22.79
C VAL A 822 24.55 8.38 23.80
N ILE A 823 24.60 9.67 23.51
CA ILE A 823 25.16 10.69 24.40
C ILE A 823 24.01 11.34 25.16
N ALA A 824 23.95 11.11 26.47
CA ALA A 824 23.04 11.81 27.37
C ALA A 824 23.71 13.10 27.87
N LEU A 825 23.15 14.25 27.49
CA LEU A 825 23.61 15.55 27.96
C LEU A 825 22.79 15.89 29.21
N CYS A 826 23.41 15.82 30.39
CA CYS A 826 22.74 15.91 31.69
C CYS A 826 23.13 17.17 32.46
N ASP A 827 22.33 17.57 33.44
CA ASP A 827 22.78 18.49 34.48
C ASP A 827 23.55 17.78 35.61
N LYS A 828 23.91 18.51 36.68
CA LYS A 828 24.63 17.97 37.85
C LYS A 828 23.82 17.05 38.75
N GLU A 829 22.51 17.02 38.57
CA GLU A 829 21.58 16.13 39.29
C GLU A 829 21.29 14.86 38.46
N ASN A 830 21.98 14.69 37.32
CA ASN A 830 21.80 13.66 36.31
C ASN A 830 20.44 13.72 35.57
N ASN A 831 19.72 14.84 35.64
CA ASN A 831 18.55 15.05 34.80
C ASN A 831 19.01 15.21 33.35
N VAL A 832 18.47 14.43 32.42
CA VAL A 832 18.80 14.55 31.00
C VAL A 832 18.17 15.83 30.43
N LEU A 833 18.99 16.69 29.85
CA LEU A 833 18.60 17.92 29.17
C LEU A 833 18.28 17.63 27.70
N GLU A 834 19.08 16.79 27.05
CA GLU A 834 18.93 16.43 25.65
C GLU A 834 19.73 15.14 25.33
N TYR A 835 19.29 14.35 24.35
CA TYR A 835 20.07 13.24 23.82
C TYR A 835 20.66 13.55 22.44
N ARG A 836 21.78 12.88 22.14
CA ARG A 836 22.34 12.74 20.80
C ARG A 836 22.65 11.27 20.55
N VAL A 837 22.70 10.88 19.27
CA VAL A 837 23.25 9.58 18.84
C VAL A 837 24.34 9.88 17.83
N VAL A 838 25.47 9.19 17.93
CA VAL A 838 26.59 9.31 16.97
C VAL A 838 26.99 7.96 16.41
N LYS A 839 27.40 7.96 15.14
CA LYS A 839 27.93 6.81 14.41
C LYS A 839 29.45 6.76 14.58
N VAL A 840 29.99 5.69 15.15
CA VAL A 840 31.44 5.55 15.41
C VAL A 840 31.94 4.24 14.84
N VAL A 841 33.08 4.25 14.14
CA VAL A 841 33.69 3.02 13.60
C VAL A 841 34.13 2.12 14.76
N SER A 842 33.71 0.86 14.77
CA SER A 842 34.03 -0.10 15.83
C SER A 842 35.55 -0.25 15.99
N GLY A 843 36.03 -0.22 17.23
CA GLY A 843 37.45 -0.23 17.58
C GLY A 843 38.20 1.10 17.40
N LYS A 844 37.61 2.12 16.75
CA LYS A 844 38.21 3.45 16.62
C LYS A 844 37.59 4.44 17.62
N SER A 845 38.33 5.47 18.02
CA SER A 845 37.80 6.59 18.80
C SER A 845 37.60 7.83 17.96
N MET A 846 36.52 8.59 18.21
CA MET A 846 36.30 9.93 17.65
C MET A 846 36.31 11.01 18.75
N THR A 847 36.66 12.23 18.37
CA THR A 847 36.45 13.43 19.21
C THR A 847 35.09 14.03 18.85
N TYR A 848 34.19 14.11 19.82
CA TYR A 848 32.87 14.73 19.64
C TYR A 848 32.83 16.10 20.31
N THR A 849 32.36 17.12 19.59
CA THR A 849 32.18 18.48 20.12
C THR A 849 30.81 18.62 20.76
N LEU A 850 30.80 19.06 22.02
CA LEU A 850 29.60 19.19 22.81
C LEU A 850 28.79 20.43 22.39
N PRO A 851 27.48 20.29 22.10
CA PRO A 851 26.64 21.40 21.64
C PRO A 851 26.38 22.41 22.77
N GLU A 852 26.06 23.64 22.40
CA GLU A 852 25.57 24.65 23.35
C GLU A 852 24.13 24.32 23.76
N ILE A 853 23.84 24.30 25.07
CA ILE A 853 22.49 24.08 25.61
C ILE A 853 22.02 25.38 26.25
N LYS A 854 20.85 25.88 25.83
CA LYS A 854 20.35 27.19 26.27
C LYS A 854 20.11 27.24 27.79
N GLY A 855 20.88 28.08 28.48
CA GLY A 855 20.79 28.22 29.93
C GLY A 855 21.66 27.22 30.70
N TYR A 856 22.61 26.56 30.02
CA TYR A 856 23.60 25.68 30.60
C TYR A 856 24.98 25.88 29.96
N THR A 857 26.03 25.88 30.77
CA THR A 857 27.44 25.91 30.35
C THR A 857 28.06 24.51 30.46
N LYS A 858 28.61 23.99 29.35
CA LYS A 858 29.36 22.72 29.30
C LYS A 858 30.66 22.76 30.11
N GLU A 859 31.08 21.65 30.73
CA GLU A 859 32.34 21.57 31.49
C GLU A 859 33.59 21.38 30.61
N LYS A 860 33.39 20.90 29.39
CA LYS A 860 34.43 20.69 28.36
C LYS A 860 33.84 21.07 27.01
N ASP A 861 34.68 21.47 26.06
CA ASP A 861 34.23 21.66 24.67
C ASP A 861 34.05 20.35 23.92
N THR A 862 34.81 19.31 24.28
CA THR A 862 34.83 18.02 23.59
C THR A 862 34.92 16.83 24.54
N ILE A 863 34.53 15.66 24.03
CA ILE A 863 34.75 14.35 24.65
C ILE A 863 35.36 13.39 23.63
N LYS A 864 36.04 12.34 24.10
CA LYS A 864 36.40 11.19 23.27
C LYS A 864 35.34 10.11 23.42
N ILE A 865 34.93 9.53 22.30
CA ILE A 865 33.95 8.43 22.23
C ILE A 865 34.62 7.26 21.51
N LEU A 866 34.52 6.06 22.07
CA LEU A 866 35.03 4.82 21.49
C LEU A 866 33.87 4.08 20.78
N GLY A 867 34.09 3.65 19.54
CA GLY A 867 33.20 2.70 18.89
C GLY A 867 33.46 1.29 19.43
N THR A 868 32.42 0.61 19.92
CA THR A 868 32.51 -0.75 20.47
C THR A 868 32.03 -1.78 19.45
N ASN A 869 31.98 -3.06 19.84
CA ASN A 869 31.31 -4.11 19.04
C ASN A 869 29.81 -4.21 19.38
N ASP A 870 29.36 -3.55 20.45
CA ASP A 870 27.95 -3.51 20.87
C ASP A 870 27.13 -2.73 19.85
N LYS A 871 25.88 -3.16 19.62
CA LYS A 871 24.95 -2.46 18.70
C LYS A 871 24.66 -1.03 19.18
N ILE A 872 24.58 -0.84 20.51
CA ILE A 872 24.33 0.44 21.16
C ILE A 872 25.14 0.53 22.46
N SER A 873 25.74 1.70 22.73
CA SER A 873 26.36 2.02 24.02
C SER A 873 25.98 3.44 24.47
N LYS A 874 26.15 3.76 25.75
CA LYS A 874 25.70 5.04 26.34
C LYS A 874 26.80 5.76 27.09
N VAL A 875 26.90 7.08 26.88
CA VAL A 875 27.84 7.98 27.57
C VAL A 875 27.06 9.17 28.14
N SER A 876 27.30 9.53 29.40
CA SER A 876 26.69 10.70 30.04
C SER A 876 27.69 11.85 30.15
N VAL A 877 27.22 13.09 29.92
CA VAL A 877 28.04 14.31 29.92
C VAL A 877 27.36 15.38 30.77
N VAL A 878 28.09 16.00 31.69
CA VAL A 878 27.53 16.96 32.65
C VAL A 878 27.67 18.42 32.16
N TYR A 879 26.57 19.16 32.29
CA TYR A 879 26.43 20.59 32.05
C TYR A 879 26.09 21.34 33.35
N ASN A 880 26.53 22.58 33.47
CA ASN A 880 26.26 23.48 34.60
C ASN A 880 25.10 24.42 34.27
N LYS A 881 24.04 24.46 35.07
CA LYS A 881 22.94 25.42 34.89
C LYS A 881 23.41 26.88 35.05
N ASP A 882 23.00 27.76 34.15
CA ASP A 882 23.39 29.18 34.13
C ASP A 882 22.62 30.00 35.19
N ILE A 883 23.17 30.06 36.41
CA ILE A 883 22.54 30.78 37.51
C ILE A 883 22.69 32.31 37.34
N LYS A 884 21.57 33.01 37.12
CA LYS A 884 21.51 34.46 36.86
C LYS A 884 21.78 35.28 38.13
N LYS A 885 22.09 36.58 37.97
CA LYS A 885 22.25 37.52 39.10
C LYS A 885 20.92 38.24 39.38
N GLN A 886 20.29 37.99 40.53
CA GLN A 886 19.05 38.71 40.88
C GLN A 886 19.31 40.18 41.27
N THR A 887 18.27 41.00 41.14
CA THR A 887 18.28 42.42 41.50
C THR A 887 17.41 42.70 42.72
N ILE A 888 17.97 43.40 43.72
CA ILE A 888 17.19 43.94 44.85
C ILE A 888 16.78 45.38 44.55
N THR A 889 15.48 45.59 44.34
CA THR A 889 14.90 46.92 44.10
C THR A 889 14.38 47.52 45.40
N VAL A 890 14.73 48.77 45.69
CA VAL A 890 14.33 49.47 46.94
C VAL A 890 13.67 50.81 46.64
N LYS A 891 12.59 51.16 47.35
CA LYS A 891 11.85 52.41 47.07
C LYS A 891 12.65 53.70 47.36
N LYS A 892 13.65 53.66 48.26
CA LYS A 892 14.60 54.74 48.56
C LYS A 892 15.92 54.16 49.07
N ALA A 893 17.05 54.77 48.68
CA ALA A 893 18.38 54.40 49.17
C ALA A 893 18.63 54.77 50.65
N SER A 894 17.85 55.70 51.20
CA SER A 894 17.87 56.01 52.64
C SER A 894 16.52 56.41 53.19
N TYR A 895 16.35 56.22 54.51
CA TYR A 895 15.15 56.59 55.26
C TYR A 895 15.52 57.35 56.54
N THR A 896 14.73 58.37 56.87
CA THR A 896 14.84 59.13 58.12
C THR A 896 13.72 58.70 59.06
N ILE A 897 14.05 58.07 60.19
CA ILE A 897 13.08 57.36 61.03
C ILE A 897 13.25 57.77 62.51
N PRO A 898 12.20 58.21 63.22
CA PRO A 898 12.32 58.58 64.63
C PRO A 898 12.57 57.37 65.53
N TYR A 899 13.46 57.51 66.53
CA TYR A 899 13.64 56.44 67.53
C TYR A 899 12.38 56.26 68.41
N GLY A 900 12.19 55.03 68.89
CA GLY A 900 10.95 54.60 69.53
C GLY A 900 9.86 54.17 68.54
N THR A 901 10.19 53.95 67.26
CA THR A 901 9.25 53.43 66.24
C THR A 901 9.70 52.09 65.67
N LYS A 902 8.74 51.28 65.23
CA LYS A 902 8.97 50.09 64.38
C LYS A 902 8.70 50.47 62.92
N PHE A 903 9.63 50.15 62.01
CA PHE A 903 9.52 50.47 60.58
C PHE A 903 9.58 49.20 59.72
N ASN A 904 8.57 48.97 58.90
CA ASN A 904 8.55 47.86 57.95
C ASN A 904 9.34 48.23 56.69
N LEU A 905 10.62 47.82 56.65
CA LEU A 905 11.46 47.95 55.46
C LEU A 905 11.09 46.92 54.37
N LYS A 906 10.61 45.71 54.74
CA LYS A 906 10.23 44.65 53.79
C LYS A 906 9.24 45.15 52.73
N ASN A 907 8.20 45.88 53.12
CA ASN A 907 7.20 46.46 52.21
C ASN A 907 7.75 47.59 51.30
N LYS A 908 9.06 47.87 51.33
CA LYS A 908 9.75 48.86 50.50
C LYS A 908 10.85 48.24 49.63
N VAL A 909 10.94 46.91 49.59
CA VAL A 909 11.93 46.11 48.87
C VAL A 909 11.22 45.07 47.98
N LYS A 910 11.73 44.83 46.78
CA LYS A 910 11.36 43.70 45.90
C LYS A 910 12.64 42.94 45.50
N ALA A 911 12.58 41.62 45.50
CA ALA A 911 13.59 40.69 44.98
C ALA A 911 12.89 39.34 44.68
N VAL A 912 13.58 38.43 43.98
CA VAL A 912 13.06 37.07 43.72
C VAL A 912 13.29 36.17 44.93
N GLY A 913 14.54 36.12 45.44
CA GLY A 913 14.91 35.31 46.59
C GLY A 913 14.38 35.83 47.93
N SER A 914 14.38 34.95 48.93
CA SER A 914 13.91 35.25 50.28
C SER A 914 14.73 36.39 50.93
N LEU A 915 14.03 37.39 51.51
CA LEU A 915 14.65 38.61 52.02
C LEU A 915 15.02 38.51 53.49
N THR A 916 16.32 38.64 53.78
CA THR A 916 16.85 38.85 55.14
C THR A 916 17.42 40.25 55.32
N PHE A 917 17.40 40.74 56.55
CA PHE A 917 17.84 42.10 56.91
C PHE A 917 18.81 42.02 58.07
N THR A 918 19.99 42.59 57.93
CA THR A 918 21.00 42.70 58.99
C THR A 918 21.38 44.15 59.22
N SER A 919 21.62 44.50 60.48
CA SER A 919 21.98 45.86 60.89
C SER A 919 23.44 45.91 61.32
N ASN A 920 24.21 46.84 60.76
CA ASN A 920 25.59 47.05 61.18
C ASN A 920 25.72 47.70 62.57
N ASN A 921 24.61 48.10 63.21
CA ASN A 921 24.61 48.61 64.58
C ASN A 921 23.25 48.39 65.27
N THR A 922 23.11 47.23 65.91
CA THR A 922 21.90 46.77 66.63
C THR A 922 21.55 47.60 67.87
N ASN A 923 22.48 48.42 68.36
CA ASN A 923 22.29 49.36 69.46
C ASN A 923 21.55 50.64 69.04
N ILE A 924 21.59 50.99 67.74
CA ILE A 924 20.90 52.14 67.15
C ILE A 924 19.61 51.67 66.45
N VAL A 925 19.69 50.66 65.58
CA VAL A 925 18.55 50.01 64.93
C VAL A 925 18.77 48.50 64.94
N SER A 926 17.87 47.72 65.56
CA SER A 926 17.89 46.25 65.43
C SER A 926 16.82 45.76 64.46
N VAL A 927 16.93 44.51 64.02
CA VAL A 927 15.90 43.80 63.26
C VAL A 927 15.12 42.91 64.22
N GLU A 928 13.80 42.81 64.05
CA GLU A 928 12.92 41.94 64.84
C GLU A 928 13.13 40.46 64.47
N LYS A 929 12.90 39.50 65.40
CA LYS A 929 13.24 38.07 65.21
C LYS A 929 12.73 37.45 63.89
N GLN A 930 11.59 37.90 63.36
CA GLN A 930 11.03 37.43 62.08
C GLN A 930 11.48 38.22 60.83
N GLY A 931 12.48 39.10 60.92
CA GLY A 931 12.99 39.91 59.79
C GLY A 931 12.06 41.02 59.26
N LYS A 932 10.78 41.04 59.66
CA LYS A 932 9.73 41.88 59.05
C LYS A 932 9.84 43.38 59.37
N LYS A 933 10.40 43.79 60.52
CA LYS A 933 10.43 45.20 60.97
C LYS A 933 11.78 45.58 61.60
N LEU A 934 12.20 46.83 61.36
CA LEU A 934 13.31 47.49 62.02
C LEU A 934 12.84 48.18 63.30
N VAL A 935 13.57 48.03 64.40
CA VAL A 935 13.29 48.65 65.71
C VAL A 935 14.33 49.73 65.98
N VAL A 936 13.92 51.01 65.95
CA VAL A 936 14.83 52.15 66.08
C VAL A 936 14.98 52.53 67.56
N LYS A 937 16.12 52.19 68.18
CA LYS A 937 16.36 52.31 69.64
C LYS A 937 16.99 53.63 70.08
N LYS A 938 17.91 54.18 69.28
CA LYS A 938 18.67 55.40 69.57
C LYS A 938 18.86 56.22 68.26
N PRO A 939 19.02 57.55 68.29
CA PRO A 939 19.37 58.34 67.11
C PRO A 939 20.83 58.11 66.67
N GLY A 940 21.06 58.02 65.35
CA GLY A 940 22.36 57.73 64.73
C GLY A 940 22.21 57.33 63.26
N LYS A 941 23.31 56.90 62.61
CA LYS A 941 23.33 56.38 61.24
C LYS A 941 23.60 54.88 61.28
N VAL A 942 22.80 54.11 60.55
CA VAL A 942 22.92 52.65 60.42
C VAL A 942 22.86 52.27 58.95
N LYS A 943 23.71 51.32 58.53
CA LYS A 943 23.58 50.61 57.25
C LYS A 943 22.82 49.32 57.52
N ILE A 944 21.67 49.15 56.88
CA ILE A 944 20.94 47.88 56.84
C ILE A 944 21.36 47.16 55.56
N LYS A 945 22.00 46.00 55.68
CA LYS A 945 22.27 45.10 54.56
C LYS A 945 21.01 44.25 54.35
N ILE A 946 20.43 44.38 53.17
CA ILE A 946 19.37 43.52 52.66
C ILE A 946 20.06 42.42 51.87
N THR A 947 19.82 41.16 52.19
CA THR A 947 20.26 40.02 51.38
C THR A 947 19.02 39.36 50.80
N ALA A 948 19.05 39.03 49.51
CA ALA A 948 18.10 38.13 48.89
C ALA A 948 18.80 36.79 48.70
N GLY A 949 18.26 35.73 49.31
CA GLY A 949 18.82 34.38 49.26
C GLY A 949 18.90 33.84 47.84
N ALA A 950 19.75 32.84 47.62
CA ALA A 950 19.80 32.14 46.34
C ALA A 950 18.48 31.40 46.05
N THR A 951 18.20 31.15 44.78
CA THR A 951 17.15 30.25 44.29
C THR A 951 17.71 29.39 43.16
N ALA A 952 16.94 28.42 42.67
CA ALA A 952 17.33 27.52 41.56
C ALA A 952 17.77 28.22 40.26
N ASP A 953 17.45 29.51 40.09
CA ASP A 953 17.79 30.31 38.89
C ASP A 953 18.60 31.57 39.21
N TYR A 954 18.81 31.89 40.50
CA TYR A 954 19.39 33.17 40.92
C TYR A 954 20.42 33.06 42.04
N LYS A 955 21.63 33.59 41.79
CA LYS A 955 22.70 33.73 42.79
C LYS A 955 22.26 34.67 43.93
N GLN A 956 22.72 34.40 45.15
CA GLN A 956 22.52 35.30 46.30
C GLN A 956 23.06 36.70 45.98
N THR A 957 22.33 37.75 46.35
CA THR A 957 22.79 39.13 46.19
C THR A 957 22.51 39.96 47.44
N SER A 958 23.16 41.11 47.59
CA SER A 958 22.87 42.03 48.70
C SER A 958 22.93 43.50 48.30
N ARG A 959 22.13 44.33 48.99
CA ARG A 959 22.03 45.78 48.78
C ARG A 959 21.93 46.50 50.12
N ILE A 960 22.61 47.64 50.24
CA ILE A 960 22.60 48.43 51.48
C ILE A 960 21.58 49.57 51.38
N VAL A 961 20.79 49.74 52.45
CA VAL A 961 19.93 50.91 52.68
C VAL A 961 20.40 51.64 53.94
N THR A 962 20.53 52.97 53.88
CA THR A 962 20.96 53.76 55.05
C THR A 962 19.76 54.24 55.85
N ILE A 963 19.74 53.95 57.16
CA ILE A 963 18.75 54.45 58.11
C ILE A 963 19.37 55.58 58.94
N TYR A 964 18.80 56.77 58.81
CA TYR A 964 19.07 57.91 59.68
C TYR A 964 18.04 57.90 60.82
N ALA A 965 18.42 57.27 61.93
CA ALA A 965 17.64 57.28 63.14
C ALA A 965 17.68 58.68 63.76
N VAL A 966 16.53 59.35 63.88
CA VAL A 966 16.42 60.72 64.38
C VAL A 966 15.76 60.77 65.76
N PRO A 967 15.88 61.89 66.50
CA PRO A 967 15.14 62.09 67.74
C PRO A 967 13.63 61.86 67.55
N LYS A 968 12.97 61.41 68.62
CA LYS A 968 11.52 61.16 68.59
C LYS A 968 10.75 62.47 68.44
N LYS A 969 9.45 62.36 68.13
CA LYS A 969 8.55 63.52 68.06
C LYS A 969 8.63 64.30 69.37
N GLN A 970 8.99 65.58 69.29
CA GLN A 970 9.19 66.42 70.48
C GLN A 970 7.84 66.85 71.08
N THR A 971 7.82 67.12 72.38
CA THR A 971 6.64 67.60 73.13
C THR A 971 6.97 68.94 73.78
N ILE A 972 6.19 69.97 73.48
CA ILE A 972 6.19 71.21 74.26
C ILE A 972 5.36 70.95 75.53
N LYS A 973 5.99 71.09 76.70
CA LYS A 973 5.34 70.96 78.01
C LYS A 973 4.53 72.22 78.34
N LYS A 974 5.17 73.39 78.29
CA LYS A 974 4.57 74.70 78.64
C LYS A 974 5.08 75.79 77.70
N VAL A 975 4.23 76.76 77.38
CA VAL A 975 4.62 78.01 76.71
C VAL A 975 4.18 79.15 77.61
N SER A 976 5.08 80.09 77.88
CA SER A 976 4.79 81.31 78.64
C SER A 976 5.37 82.53 77.91
N THR A 977 4.97 83.73 78.36
CA THR A 977 5.10 84.97 77.60
C THR A 977 5.50 86.13 78.51
N ALA A 978 6.33 87.04 78.01
CA ALA A 978 6.80 88.25 78.67
C ALA A 978 7.00 89.36 77.61
N LYS A 979 7.28 90.61 78.02
CA LYS A 979 7.41 91.76 77.10
C LYS A 979 8.34 91.42 75.91
N ARG A 980 7.76 91.33 74.70
CA ARG A 980 8.46 90.99 73.43
C ARG A 980 9.19 89.63 73.41
N LYS A 981 8.79 88.67 74.27
CA LYS A 981 9.48 87.36 74.47
C LYS A 981 8.49 86.19 74.63
N VAL A 982 8.81 85.03 74.07
CA VAL A 982 8.11 83.75 74.33
C VAL A 982 9.09 82.72 74.88
N LYS A 983 8.77 82.16 76.05
CA LYS A 983 9.55 81.12 76.74
C LYS A 983 8.87 79.76 76.51
N VAL A 984 9.62 78.80 75.97
CA VAL A 984 9.12 77.50 75.52
C VAL A 984 9.82 76.40 76.31
N ASN A 985 9.08 75.68 77.16
CA ASN A 985 9.58 74.53 77.90
C ASN A 985 9.20 73.24 77.15
N ILE A 986 10.19 72.37 76.91
CA ILE A 986 10.05 71.14 76.12
C ILE A 986 10.43 69.90 76.95
N LYS A 987 9.99 68.71 76.52
CA LYS A 987 10.39 67.45 77.15
C LYS A 987 11.84 67.14 76.77
N LYS A 988 12.69 66.87 77.79
CA LYS A 988 14.09 66.49 77.58
C LYS A 988 14.16 65.23 76.72
N ASP A 989 14.92 65.29 75.63
CA ASP A 989 15.36 64.14 74.87
C ASP A 989 16.85 63.97 75.10
N VAL A 990 17.20 63.06 76.02
CA VAL A 990 18.60 62.80 76.41
C VAL A 990 19.43 62.20 75.26
N LYS A 991 18.80 61.67 74.21
CA LYS A 991 19.50 61.02 73.08
C LYS A 991 19.78 61.98 71.91
N ALA A 992 19.20 63.19 71.92
CA ALA A 992 19.42 64.25 70.94
C ALA A 992 20.76 64.99 71.13
N THR A 993 21.18 65.78 70.14
CA THR A 993 22.32 66.73 70.24
C THR A 993 21.86 68.15 70.59
N GLY A 994 20.58 68.46 70.37
CA GLY A 994 19.99 69.75 70.73
C GLY A 994 18.58 69.89 70.18
N TYR A 995 18.07 71.12 70.20
CA TYR A 995 16.70 71.42 69.79
C TYR A 995 16.62 72.62 68.85
N GLN A 996 15.56 72.63 68.05
CA GLN A 996 15.14 73.76 67.23
C GLN A 996 13.72 74.14 67.61
N ILE A 997 13.53 75.39 68.00
CA ILE A 997 12.27 75.99 68.38
C ILE A 997 11.96 77.07 67.33
N VAL A 998 10.73 77.10 66.83
CA VAL A 998 10.27 78.10 65.88
C VAL A 998 9.04 78.78 66.45
N ALA A 999 9.05 80.11 66.43
CA ALA A 999 7.87 80.94 66.61
C ALA A 999 7.54 81.65 65.30
N ALA A 1000 6.27 81.79 64.95
CA ALA A 1000 5.81 82.53 63.76
C ALA A 1000 4.45 83.18 64.02
N LYS A 1001 4.09 84.21 63.24
CA LYS A 1001 2.81 84.92 63.37
C LYS A 1001 1.61 84.10 62.88
N ASN A 1002 1.82 82.98 62.17
CA ASN A 1002 0.77 82.07 61.69
C ASN A 1002 1.08 80.58 61.93
N SER A 1003 0.04 79.74 61.95
CA SER A 1003 0.12 78.30 62.21
C SER A 1003 0.88 77.49 61.14
N ARG A 1004 0.92 77.99 59.89
CA ARG A 1004 1.72 77.42 58.79
C ARG A 1004 3.23 77.75 58.91
N PHE A 1005 3.63 78.65 59.81
CA PHE A 1005 5.00 79.12 60.01
C PHE A 1005 5.65 79.82 58.80
N SER A 1006 4.84 80.47 57.96
CA SER A 1006 5.30 81.22 56.77
C SER A 1006 5.48 82.71 57.01
N LYS A 1007 4.75 83.35 57.94
CA LYS A 1007 4.86 84.80 58.22
C LYS A 1007 5.53 85.09 59.58
N GLY A 1008 6.47 86.03 59.61
CA GLY A 1008 7.12 86.51 60.85
C GLY A 1008 7.89 85.44 61.63
N LYS A 1009 8.53 84.50 60.92
CA LYS A 1009 9.20 83.32 61.46
C LYS A 1009 10.52 83.69 62.16
N LYS A 1010 10.70 83.27 63.41
CA LYS A 1010 11.97 83.28 64.15
C LYS A 1010 12.35 81.84 64.51
N VAL A 1011 13.56 81.43 64.14
CA VAL A 1011 14.10 80.08 64.38
C VAL A 1011 15.23 80.18 65.40
N LEU A 1012 15.10 79.47 66.52
CA LEU A 1012 16.15 79.32 67.52
C LEU A 1012 16.65 77.87 67.48
N THR A 1013 17.91 77.66 67.14
CA THR A 1013 18.56 76.33 67.18
C THR A 1013 19.66 76.37 68.22
N LYS A 1014 19.65 75.46 69.19
CA LYS A 1014 20.65 75.39 70.27
C LYS A 1014 21.26 74.00 70.37
N LYS A 1015 22.54 73.92 70.73
CA LYS A 1015 23.31 72.69 71.00
C LYS A 1015 23.18 72.34 72.49
N GLY A 1016 23.26 71.07 72.82
CA GLY A 1016 23.12 70.55 74.18
C GLY A 1016 21.66 70.24 74.56
N THR A 1017 21.50 69.30 75.50
CA THR A 1017 20.20 68.81 75.98
C THR A 1017 19.94 69.09 77.47
N ARG A 1018 20.89 69.73 78.17
CA ARG A 1018 20.74 70.18 79.56
C ARG A 1018 19.65 71.26 79.67
N GLN A 1019 19.70 72.29 78.83
CA GLN A 1019 18.65 73.30 78.72
C GLN A 1019 17.38 72.69 78.12
N VAL A 1020 16.23 72.95 78.76
CA VAL A 1020 14.89 72.53 78.28
C VAL A 1020 13.90 73.69 78.18
N THR A 1021 14.32 74.89 78.55
CA THR A 1021 13.53 76.13 78.51
C THR A 1021 14.22 77.13 77.60
N TYR A 1022 13.55 77.52 76.52
CA TYR A 1022 14.11 78.32 75.44
C TYR A 1022 13.31 79.60 75.22
N THR A 1023 13.98 80.76 75.29
CA THR A 1023 13.34 82.07 75.10
C THR A 1023 13.60 82.58 73.69
N ILE A 1024 12.56 82.78 72.89
CA ILE A 1024 12.62 83.54 71.65
C ILE A 1024 12.31 85.00 71.97
N THR A 1025 13.24 85.89 71.63
CA THR A 1025 13.19 87.33 71.94
C THR A 1025 12.93 88.16 70.68
N LYS A 1026 12.88 89.50 70.82
CA LYS A 1026 12.64 90.45 69.72
C LYS A 1026 11.33 90.16 68.94
N LEU A 1027 10.28 89.77 69.65
CA LEU A 1027 8.93 89.57 69.09
C LEU A 1027 8.09 90.86 69.20
N ASN A 1028 7.05 90.99 68.38
CA ASN A 1028 6.11 92.12 68.47
C ASN A 1028 5.16 91.89 69.67
N SER A 1029 5.07 92.86 70.59
CA SER A 1029 4.12 92.81 71.72
C SER A 1029 2.66 92.76 71.25
N ARG A 1030 1.78 92.27 72.13
CA ARG A 1030 0.33 92.08 71.92
C ARG A 1030 -0.08 91.18 70.73
N LYS A 1031 0.83 90.71 69.88
CA LYS A 1031 0.52 89.83 68.73
C LYS A 1031 0.55 88.34 69.09
N ILE A 1032 -0.21 87.53 68.35
CA ILE A 1032 -0.28 86.08 68.51
C ILE A 1032 0.90 85.42 67.78
N TYR A 1033 1.51 84.43 68.42
CA TYR A 1033 2.53 83.57 67.83
C TYR A 1033 2.17 82.08 68.00
N TYR A 1034 2.50 81.32 66.98
CA TYR A 1034 2.43 79.86 66.95
C TYR A 1034 3.84 79.31 67.14
N VAL A 1035 3.97 78.31 68.00
CA VAL A 1035 5.24 77.74 68.46
C VAL A 1035 5.28 76.25 68.17
N LYS A 1036 6.38 75.77 67.59
CA LYS A 1036 6.71 74.34 67.49
C LYS A 1036 8.16 74.09 67.83
N ALA A 1037 8.45 72.93 68.39
CA ALA A 1037 9.81 72.49 68.71
C ALA A 1037 10.10 71.13 68.08
N ARG A 1038 11.37 70.86 67.75
CA ARG A 1038 11.87 69.53 67.40
C ARG A 1038 13.26 69.33 67.97
N ALA A 1039 13.59 68.09 68.33
CA ALA A 1039 14.96 67.70 68.64
C ALA A 1039 15.73 67.40 67.33
N TYR A 1040 17.06 67.52 67.37
CA TYR A 1040 17.93 67.06 66.29
C TYR A 1040 19.11 66.25 66.84
N LYS A 1041 19.61 65.32 66.03
CA LYS A 1041 20.87 64.60 66.25
C LYS A 1041 21.87 65.09 65.20
N THR A 1042 23.06 65.46 65.64
CA THR A 1042 24.18 65.70 64.73
C THR A 1042 24.82 64.34 64.39
N ILE A 1043 25.00 64.06 63.10
CA ILE A 1043 25.58 62.83 62.57
C ILE A 1043 26.63 63.27 61.53
N GLY A 1044 27.91 63.06 61.81
CA GLY A 1044 28.98 63.80 61.13
C GLY A 1044 28.72 65.31 61.26
N ASN A 1045 28.92 66.06 60.18
CA ASN A 1045 28.71 67.51 60.17
C ASN A 1045 27.24 67.94 59.95
N LYS A 1046 26.30 67.00 59.77
CA LYS A 1046 24.91 67.30 59.39
C LYS A 1046 23.91 67.10 60.54
N LYS A 1047 22.97 68.04 60.69
CA LYS A 1047 21.88 67.98 61.68
C LYS A 1047 20.67 67.26 61.09
N TYR A 1048 20.36 66.08 61.64
CA TYR A 1048 19.17 65.31 61.28
C TYR A 1048 18.06 65.57 62.30
N PHE A 1049 16.95 66.11 61.84
CA PHE A 1049 15.87 66.61 62.68
C PHE A 1049 14.77 65.57 62.88
N GLY A 1050 14.33 65.42 64.13
CA GLY A 1050 13.14 64.65 64.48
C GLY A 1050 11.84 65.36 64.08
N PRO A 1051 10.68 64.69 64.21
CA PRO A 1051 9.38 65.29 63.92
C PRO A 1051 9.07 66.49 64.82
N TRP A 1052 8.36 67.48 64.25
CA TRP A 1052 7.85 68.62 65.00
C TRP A 1052 6.83 68.21 66.07
N SER A 1053 6.84 68.94 67.18
CA SER A 1053 5.80 68.88 68.20
C SER A 1053 4.43 69.27 67.65
N LYS A 1054 3.36 68.92 68.41
CA LYS A 1054 2.08 69.64 68.27
C LYS A 1054 2.35 71.15 68.41
N VAL A 1055 1.68 71.97 67.60
CA VAL A 1055 1.81 73.43 67.61
C VAL A 1055 1.09 74.00 68.84
N LYS A 1056 1.65 75.03 69.47
CA LYS A 1056 1.02 75.77 70.57
C LYS A 1056 0.85 77.25 70.19
N LYS A 1057 -0.32 77.83 70.46
CA LYS A 1057 -0.68 79.24 70.21
C LYS A 1057 -0.47 80.03 71.52
N ILE A 1058 0.11 81.23 71.46
CA ILE A 1058 0.33 82.11 72.61
C ILE A 1058 0.25 83.59 72.17
N ARG A 1059 -0.26 84.49 73.02
CA ARG A 1059 -0.19 85.96 72.79
C ARG A 1059 1.05 86.53 73.50
N VAL A 1060 1.82 87.36 72.83
CA VAL A 1060 3.01 88.02 73.40
C VAL A 1060 2.55 89.17 74.30
N LYS A 1061 3.11 89.29 75.51
CA LYS A 1061 2.89 90.45 76.38
C LYS A 1061 3.55 91.71 75.78
#